data_AF-A0A1Q2TUG9-F1
#
_entry.id   AF-A0A1Q2TUG9-F1
#
_cell.length_a   1.000
_cell.length_b   1.000
_cell.length_c   1.000
_cell.angle_alpha   90.00
_cell.angle_beta   90.00
_cell.angle_gamma   90.00
#
_symmetry.space_group_name_H-M   'P 1'
#
loop_
_entity.id
_entity.type
_entity.pdbx_description
1 polymer ?
#
loop_
_entity_poly.entity_id
_entity_poly.type
_entity_poly.pdbx_seq_one_letter_code
_entity_poly.pdbx_strand_id
1 'polypeptide(L)'
;MNKYTMSLALGLAVVVSGSGVIAQNQPAQTVTVGVYQNDPKVFLDAGDRPRGFWVDITNEIGRAENWGITYVPCEWEQCLQQVEQGELDLMVDVAYSDNRNEQFDFNTVIVLASWSQVYSRRGVRLDNILDLDQKKVGLLAAGIQQEVLQERIKSYGIQPELVGINSYPEMFGQLEAGAVDAVVVNNFFGNKFSPDYQVIKTDILFNPARLHFIVPKGDPKQLIPAIDQQMSRLLQESDSVYYQAITQWLEPPTKFNWITFQNLLFSLLIYLPFVVLGWLILRNYSLRKEIIRRNQIEAKLVDSQHRYASLANTAPVGILRTNLNHECVYVNDYYCKLLGVETEQVLNKGWLQQVHPDDVYQVRQQWLKCIEQKELFALEYRFQRLDGSILWVYGQGMAELDSKGEVQGHVATITDISARIKMEQQLKHDSLHDRLTSLANRNLLTERLSLALKRHKRYDAHQFAVLFFDLDNFKVVNDSLGHLVGDELLMAIAHLLKDFIRETDLAARLGGDEFVILLEEISGVEDAVHIANRILTALKAPLEIANYEVFMSTSIGIILGDSRHDSAQDLLRDADIAMYRAKQNGKGQYAIFDPQMHLQAMKRLQLEREIRVAIEQKQFVLFYQPIINLHQQTIAGFEALIRWQHPQRGLLSPYEFIEIAEETGLIVPLGEWILDTACQQLSVWQEEFNCPIKVHVNLSVKQLQESLLSLLDDLLERYPLRGNTLGLEITESMLIRNVDMTCHLLSQVRMKGVFISVDDFGTGYSCLSYLHQLPIDSLKIDRSFVNISELSDRNKAIAESILALSRSIGIQTVAEGIETEQQYHWLKNQDCQFGQGYLFSRPVSLEQATLLLQESLVKLLQN
;
A
#
# COMPACT_ATOMS: atom_id res chain seq x y z
N MET A 1 -15.43 -67.53 4.57
CA MET A 1 -14.09 -68.08 4.22
C MET A 1 -13.13 -67.60 5.31
N ASN A 2 -12.59 -68.51 6.14
CA ASN A 2 -11.19 -69.01 6.13
C ASN A 2 -10.11 -67.90 6.24
N LYS A 3 -9.00 -67.96 7.01
CA LYS A 3 -8.37 -68.83 8.05
C LYS A 3 -7.14 -68.01 8.60
N TYR A 4 -6.55 -68.16 9.80
CA TYR A 4 -6.79 -68.97 11.00
C TYR A 4 -6.26 -68.23 12.28
N THR A 5 -7.03 -68.28 13.36
CA THR A 5 -6.67 -68.42 14.79
C THR A 5 -5.21 -68.62 15.27
N MET A 6 -4.82 -67.82 16.28
CA MET A 6 -4.51 -68.22 17.69
C MET A 6 -3.30 -69.14 18.06
N SER A 7 -2.64 -68.77 19.18
CA SER A 7 -1.97 -69.61 20.21
C SER A 7 -0.43 -69.76 20.30
N LEU A 8 0.07 -69.33 21.48
CA LEU A 8 1.06 -69.93 22.40
C LEU A 8 2.41 -70.52 21.93
N ALA A 9 3.48 -69.83 22.37
CA ALA A 9 4.45 -70.24 23.42
C ALA A 9 5.34 -71.52 23.31
N LEU A 10 6.56 -71.38 23.87
CA LEU A 10 7.70 -72.33 23.95
C LEU A 10 8.35 -72.70 22.60
N GLY A 11 9.68 -72.84 22.47
CA GLY A 11 10.78 -72.60 23.41
C GLY A 11 12.12 -73.14 22.87
N LEU A 12 13.24 -72.72 23.48
CA LEU A 12 14.62 -73.24 23.33
C LEU A 12 15.36 -73.07 21.97
N ALA A 13 16.29 -72.11 22.00
CA ALA A 13 17.73 -72.30 21.74
C ALA A 13 18.19 -72.88 20.38
N VAL A 14 18.63 -71.97 19.50
CA VAL A 14 19.83 -72.17 18.69
C VAL A 14 20.83 -71.06 19.04
N VAL A 15 21.95 -71.43 19.64
CA VAL A 15 23.09 -70.54 19.84
C VAL A 15 23.88 -70.49 18.54
N VAL A 16 23.90 -69.33 17.88
CA VAL A 16 24.96 -68.96 16.94
C VAL A 16 25.51 -67.61 17.37
N SER A 17 26.81 -67.59 17.61
CA SER A 17 27.60 -66.43 17.98
C SER A 17 27.50 -65.32 16.93
N GLY A 18 26.90 -64.19 17.31
CA GLY A 18 26.93 -62.94 16.55
C GLY A 18 27.26 -61.79 17.49
N SER A 19 28.53 -61.38 17.50
CA SER A 19 29.06 -60.30 18.34
C SER A 19 28.54 -58.92 17.88
N GLY A 20 27.29 -58.61 18.16
CA GLY A 20 26.68 -57.31 17.92
C GLY A 20 26.73 -56.44 19.17
N VAL A 21 27.67 -55.51 19.24
CA VAL A 21 27.73 -54.50 20.30
C VAL A 21 26.45 -53.67 20.25
N ILE A 22 25.69 -53.64 21.36
CA ILE A 22 24.67 -52.61 21.56
C ILE A 22 25.43 -51.30 21.79
N ALA A 23 25.63 -50.54 20.72
CA ALA A 23 26.13 -49.19 20.83
C ALA A 23 25.07 -48.35 21.54
N GLN A 24 25.35 -47.98 22.79
CA GLN A 24 24.73 -46.79 23.37
C GLN A 24 25.24 -45.61 22.55
N ASN A 25 24.44 -45.13 21.59
CA ASN A 25 24.74 -43.86 20.92
C ASN A 25 24.76 -42.78 21.99
N GLN A 26 25.97 -42.34 22.36
CA GLN A 26 26.14 -41.12 23.14
C GLN A 26 25.66 -39.94 22.27
N PRO A 27 25.02 -38.93 22.88
CA PRO A 27 24.62 -37.74 22.14
C PRO A 27 25.87 -37.04 21.57
N ALA A 28 25.76 -36.51 20.36
CA ALA A 28 26.86 -35.82 19.68
C ALA A 28 27.31 -34.58 20.46
N GLN A 29 26.36 -33.90 21.09
CA GLN A 29 26.59 -32.85 22.09
C GLN A 29 25.41 -32.76 23.07
N THR A 30 25.64 -32.11 24.22
CA THR A 30 24.58 -31.77 25.18
C THR A 30 24.26 -30.28 25.06
N VAL A 31 22.97 -29.93 25.01
CA VAL A 31 22.45 -28.57 24.83
C VAL A 31 21.55 -28.22 26.01
N THR A 32 21.89 -27.15 26.74
CA THR A 32 21.06 -26.58 27.80
C THR A 32 20.05 -25.58 27.21
N VAL A 33 18.77 -25.76 27.52
CA VAL A 33 17.67 -24.99 26.92
C VAL A 33 16.85 -24.29 28.00
N GLY A 34 16.78 -22.95 27.96
CA GLY A 34 15.99 -22.17 28.91
C GLY A 34 14.48 -22.39 28.75
N VAL A 35 13.77 -22.65 29.85
CA VAL A 35 12.32 -22.83 29.91
C VAL A 35 11.74 -21.93 31.00
N TYR A 36 10.72 -21.16 30.62
CA TYR A 36 10.02 -20.20 31.47
C TYR A 36 8.51 -20.28 31.22
N GLN A 37 7.69 -19.64 32.04
CA GLN A 37 6.23 -19.85 32.03
C GLN A 37 5.49 -18.99 30.98
N ASN A 38 5.18 -19.58 29.83
CA ASN A 38 4.50 -18.92 28.70
C ASN A 38 3.59 -19.90 27.92
N ASP A 39 2.59 -20.48 28.60
CA ASP A 39 1.58 -21.36 28.00
C ASP A 39 0.84 -20.63 26.84
N PRO A 40 0.59 -21.28 25.68
CA PRO A 40 0.90 -22.66 25.31
C PRO A 40 2.23 -22.85 24.57
N LYS A 41 3.04 -21.80 24.47
CA LYS A 41 4.23 -21.77 23.62
C LYS A 41 5.39 -22.55 24.27
N VAL A 42 5.68 -22.26 25.54
CA VAL A 42 6.72 -22.93 26.34
C VAL A 42 6.34 -22.78 27.81
N PHE A 43 6.33 -23.85 28.60
CA PHE A 43 5.98 -23.80 30.02
C PHE A 43 6.41 -25.08 30.75
N LEU A 44 6.32 -25.07 32.08
CA LEU A 44 6.46 -26.26 32.92
C LEU A 44 5.07 -26.74 33.35
N ASP A 45 4.81 -28.04 33.23
CA ASP A 45 3.58 -28.65 33.76
C ASP A 45 3.63 -28.83 35.28
N ALA A 46 2.51 -29.21 35.88
CA ALA A 46 2.39 -29.40 37.34
C ALA A 46 3.26 -30.55 37.93
N GLY A 47 4.09 -31.21 37.11
CA GLY A 47 5.12 -32.16 37.53
C GLY A 47 6.52 -31.72 37.13
N ASP A 48 6.76 -30.42 36.94
CA ASP A 48 8.02 -29.78 36.53
C ASP A 48 8.58 -30.29 35.19
N ARG A 49 7.71 -30.78 34.29
CA ARG A 49 8.15 -31.24 32.96
C ARG A 49 7.96 -30.13 31.93
N PRO A 50 8.94 -29.87 31.06
CA PRO A 50 8.81 -28.91 29.97
C PRO A 50 7.75 -29.38 28.98
N ARG A 51 6.86 -28.46 28.58
CA ARG A 51 5.75 -28.66 27.65
C ARG A 51 5.54 -27.42 26.78
N GLY A 52 4.71 -27.56 25.75
CA GLY A 52 4.35 -26.48 24.82
C GLY A 52 4.98 -26.66 23.44
N PHE A 53 4.53 -25.82 22.51
CA PHE A 53 4.97 -25.84 21.10
C PHE A 53 6.49 -25.90 20.93
N TRP A 54 7.23 -24.98 21.55
CA TRP A 54 8.69 -24.89 21.40
C TRP A 54 9.43 -26.11 21.95
N VAL A 55 8.90 -26.78 22.96
CA VAL A 55 9.49 -27.99 23.53
C VAL A 55 9.38 -29.16 22.55
N ASP A 56 8.23 -29.31 21.88
CA ASP A 56 8.04 -30.35 20.88
C ASP A 56 8.93 -30.11 19.64
N ILE A 57 9.08 -28.86 19.18
CA ILE A 57 10.03 -28.51 18.11
C ILE A 57 11.48 -28.80 18.53
N THR A 58 11.91 -28.32 19.71
CA THR A 58 13.30 -28.47 20.17
C THR A 58 13.66 -29.94 20.34
N ASN A 59 12.74 -30.76 20.87
CA ASN A 59 12.92 -32.21 20.99
C ASN A 59 13.10 -32.92 19.64
N GLU A 60 12.37 -32.50 18.59
CA GLU A 60 12.50 -33.10 17.25
C GLU A 60 13.79 -32.67 16.54
N ILE A 61 14.22 -31.40 16.69
CA ILE A 61 15.54 -30.94 16.22
C ILE A 61 16.64 -31.74 16.94
N GLY A 62 16.58 -31.86 18.28
CA GLY A 62 17.55 -32.63 19.04
C GLY A 62 17.58 -34.12 18.70
N ARG A 63 16.43 -34.72 18.35
CA ARG A 63 16.38 -36.09 17.82
C ARG A 63 17.08 -36.20 16.47
N ALA A 64 16.82 -35.26 15.55
CA ALA A 64 17.40 -35.27 14.21
C ALA A 64 18.92 -35.06 14.22
N GLU A 65 19.42 -34.18 15.09
CA GLU A 65 20.84 -33.83 15.23
C GLU A 65 21.59 -34.64 16.31
N ASN A 66 20.93 -35.63 16.93
CA ASN A 66 21.47 -36.47 18.02
C ASN A 66 22.00 -35.65 19.24
N TRP A 67 21.27 -34.61 19.65
CA TRP A 67 21.57 -33.80 20.83
C TRP A 67 20.95 -34.37 22.10
N GLY A 68 21.70 -34.32 23.21
CA GLY A 68 21.16 -34.52 24.56
C GLY A 68 20.61 -33.20 25.07
N ILE A 69 19.30 -33.03 25.13
CA ILE A 69 18.67 -31.79 25.59
C ILE A 69 18.48 -31.82 27.12
N THR A 70 18.95 -30.78 27.80
CA THR A 70 18.70 -30.53 29.22
C THR A 70 17.94 -29.23 29.37
N TYR A 71 16.65 -29.31 29.71
CA TYR A 71 15.84 -28.13 29.96
C TYR A 71 16.13 -27.53 31.34
N VAL A 72 16.31 -26.22 31.41
CA VAL A 72 16.64 -25.47 32.63
C VAL A 72 15.50 -24.50 32.94
N PRO A 73 14.77 -24.68 34.06
CA PRO A 73 13.82 -23.70 34.57
C PRO A 73 14.51 -22.39 34.94
N CYS A 74 14.02 -21.27 34.39
CA CYS A 74 14.48 -19.93 34.73
C CYS A 74 13.35 -18.91 34.53
N GLU A 75 13.43 -17.77 35.23
CA GLU A 75 12.59 -16.61 34.92
C GLU A 75 13.06 -15.96 33.60
N TRP A 76 12.16 -15.32 32.85
CA TRP A 76 12.44 -14.81 31.49
C TRP A 76 13.72 -13.96 31.39
N GLU A 77 13.90 -13.00 32.30
CA GLU A 77 15.08 -12.13 32.33
C GLU A 77 16.35 -12.90 32.74
N GLN A 78 16.23 -13.85 33.67
CA GLN A 78 17.32 -14.72 34.08
C GLN A 78 17.75 -15.64 32.93
N CYS A 79 16.82 -16.20 32.16
CA CYS A 79 17.14 -17.03 30.99
C CYS A 79 17.97 -16.24 29.97
N LEU A 80 17.59 -14.98 29.67
CA LEU A 80 18.33 -14.12 28.74
C LEU A 80 19.75 -13.83 29.25
N GLN A 81 19.90 -13.46 30.52
CA GLN A 81 21.22 -13.23 31.14
C GLN A 81 22.09 -14.50 31.14
N GLN A 82 21.50 -15.68 31.35
CA GLN A 82 22.23 -16.95 31.32
C GLN A 82 22.66 -17.35 29.91
N VAL A 83 21.92 -17.02 28.86
CA VAL A 83 22.40 -17.16 27.47
C VAL A 83 23.52 -16.16 27.18
N GLU A 84 23.40 -14.91 27.64
CA GLU A 84 24.43 -13.88 27.42
C GLU A 84 25.77 -14.26 28.10
N GLN A 85 25.68 -14.86 29.29
CA GLN A 85 26.83 -15.36 30.06
C GLN A 85 27.35 -16.73 29.58
N GLY A 86 26.67 -17.39 28.64
CA GLY A 86 27.02 -18.71 28.13
C GLY A 86 26.77 -19.88 29.10
N GLU A 87 25.93 -19.68 30.12
CA GLU A 87 25.44 -20.75 31.01
C GLU A 87 24.31 -21.57 30.35
N LEU A 88 23.52 -20.93 29.49
CA LEU A 88 22.53 -21.57 28.62
C LEU A 88 23.00 -21.55 27.15
N ASP A 89 22.93 -22.71 26.50
CA ASP A 89 23.30 -22.86 25.09
C ASP A 89 22.23 -22.32 24.14
N LEU A 90 20.96 -22.39 24.54
CA LEU A 90 19.80 -22.10 23.68
C LEU A 90 18.64 -21.50 24.51
N MET A 91 17.97 -20.51 23.94
CA MET A 91 16.67 -20.04 24.45
C MET A 91 15.66 -19.91 23.32
N VAL A 92 14.40 -20.22 23.65
CA VAL A 92 13.28 -20.32 22.72
C VAL A 92 12.32 -19.14 22.86
N ASP A 93 11.46 -18.94 21.85
CA ASP A 93 10.35 -17.97 21.90
C ASP A 93 10.78 -16.50 22.06
N VAL A 94 11.97 -16.15 21.57
CA VAL A 94 12.51 -14.78 21.65
C VAL A 94 12.18 -14.02 20.37
N ALA A 95 11.59 -12.83 20.51
CA ALA A 95 11.37 -11.97 19.34
C ALA A 95 12.62 -11.16 18.97
N TYR A 96 12.80 -10.98 17.67
CA TYR A 96 13.89 -10.18 17.11
C TYR A 96 13.74 -8.69 17.45
N SER A 97 14.85 -8.06 17.84
CA SER A 97 15.03 -6.61 17.92
C SER A 97 16.52 -6.28 17.76
N ASP A 98 16.85 -5.10 17.21
CA ASP A 98 18.23 -4.74 16.88
C ASP A 98 19.14 -4.77 18.13
N ASN A 99 18.67 -4.21 19.25
CA ASN A 99 19.36 -4.23 20.56
C ASN A 99 19.70 -5.67 21.04
N ARG A 100 18.83 -6.65 20.79
CA ARG A 100 19.09 -8.06 21.14
C ARG A 100 19.97 -8.76 20.13
N ASN A 101 19.93 -8.35 18.87
CA ASN A 101 20.81 -8.86 17.81
C ASN A 101 22.27 -8.43 18.01
N GLU A 102 22.54 -7.42 18.84
CA GLU A 102 23.89 -7.10 19.32
C GLU A 102 24.37 -8.09 20.40
N GLN A 103 23.48 -8.53 21.30
CA GLN A 103 23.76 -9.38 22.45
C GLN A 103 23.76 -10.89 22.15
N PHE A 104 22.92 -11.33 21.21
CA PHE A 104 22.69 -12.75 20.89
C PHE A 104 22.82 -13.01 19.39
N ASP A 105 22.97 -14.26 18.99
CA ASP A 105 22.77 -14.68 17.60
C ASP A 105 21.41 -15.37 17.44
N PHE A 106 20.68 -14.97 16.39
CA PHE A 106 19.34 -15.41 16.07
C PHE A 106 19.36 -16.42 14.91
N ASN A 107 18.44 -17.39 14.93
CA ASN A 107 18.26 -18.27 13.78
C ASN A 107 17.52 -17.55 12.63
N THR A 108 17.86 -17.85 11.38
CA THR A 108 17.35 -17.13 10.20
C THR A 108 15.89 -17.43 9.89
N VAL A 109 15.47 -18.68 10.11
CA VAL A 109 14.11 -19.15 9.82
C VAL A 109 13.15 -18.69 10.91
N ILE A 110 12.15 -17.87 10.55
CA ILE A 110 11.09 -17.47 11.48
C ILE A 110 10.30 -18.72 11.91
N VAL A 111 10.36 -19.07 13.19
CA VAL A 111 9.73 -20.29 13.72
C VAL A 111 8.25 -20.07 14.00
N LEU A 112 7.88 -18.90 14.54
CA LEU A 112 6.50 -18.58 14.85
C LEU A 112 6.27 -17.06 14.73
N ALA A 113 5.11 -16.66 14.22
CA ALA A 113 4.65 -15.27 14.24
C ALA A 113 3.57 -15.11 15.32
N SER A 114 3.76 -14.17 16.24
CA SER A 114 2.81 -13.88 17.32
C SER A 114 2.51 -12.39 17.36
N TRP A 115 1.24 -12.02 17.28
CA TRP A 115 0.81 -10.63 17.48
C TRP A 115 0.29 -10.45 18.90
N SER A 116 0.33 -9.21 19.39
CA SER A 116 -0.20 -8.88 20.70
C SER A 116 -1.63 -8.33 20.55
N GLN A 117 -2.52 -8.73 21.45
CA GLN A 117 -3.96 -8.53 21.37
C GLN A 117 -4.43 -7.86 22.66
N VAL A 118 -5.14 -6.75 22.55
CA VAL A 118 -5.80 -6.13 23.72
C VAL A 118 -7.08 -6.88 24.06
N TYR A 119 -7.25 -7.18 25.35
CA TYR A 119 -8.51 -7.60 25.95
C TYR A 119 -9.00 -6.53 26.92
N SER A 120 -10.31 -6.33 27.01
CA SER A 120 -10.97 -5.36 27.89
C SER A 120 -11.89 -6.07 28.88
N ARG A 121 -12.18 -5.42 30.02
CA ARG A 121 -13.21 -5.90 30.95
C ARG A 121 -14.61 -5.57 30.43
N ARG A 122 -15.60 -6.39 30.80
CA ARG A 122 -17.01 -6.13 30.46
C ARG A 122 -17.43 -4.71 30.87
N GLY A 123 -18.03 -3.98 29.93
CA GLY A 123 -18.49 -2.60 30.11
C GLY A 123 -17.48 -1.51 29.75
N VAL A 124 -16.22 -1.86 29.44
CA VAL A 124 -15.27 -0.94 28.78
C VAL A 124 -15.29 -1.26 27.29
N ARG A 125 -15.59 -0.26 26.45
CA ARG A 125 -15.55 -0.38 25.00
C ARG A 125 -14.24 0.23 24.50
N LEU A 126 -13.44 -0.57 23.79
CA LEU A 126 -12.19 -0.18 23.15
C LEU A 126 -12.25 -0.69 21.71
N ASP A 127 -12.51 0.22 20.78
CA ASP A 127 -12.62 -0.07 19.36
C ASP A 127 -11.28 0.24 18.65
N ASN A 128 -10.49 1.18 19.18
CA ASN A 128 -9.22 1.61 18.61
C ASN A 128 -8.17 1.97 19.69
N ILE A 129 -6.90 2.14 19.29
CA ILE A 129 -5.77 2.37 20.21
C ILE A 129 -5.90 3.65 21.04
N LEU A 130 -6.60 4.68 20.55
CA LEU A 130 -6.79 5.95 21.26
C LEU A 130 -7.72 5.80 22.46
N ASP A 131 -8.62 4.81 22.44
CA ASP A 131 -9.55 4.52 23.54
C ASP A 131 -8.85 4.02 24.82
N LEU A 132 -7.55 3.69 24.71
CA LEU A 132 -6.68 3.39 25.85
C LEU A 132 -6.30 4.64 26.67
N ASP A 133 -6.57 5.86 26.18
CA ASP A 133 -6.25 7.07 26.93
C ASP A 133 -6.92 7.08 28.32
N GLN A 134 -6.12 7.43 29.34
CA GLN A 134 -6.52 7.45 30.75
C GLN A 134 -7.06 6.09 31.29
N LYS A 135 -6.79 4.97 30.62
CA LYS A 135 -7.15 3.62 31.09
C LYS A 135 -6.00 2.96 31.85
N LYS A 136 -6.33 2.09 32.80
CA LYS A 136 -5.36 1.18 33.40
C LYS A 136 -5.10 0.00 32.46
N VAL A 137 -3.88 -0.14 31.95
CA VAL A 137 -3.51 -1.18 30.98
C VAL A 137 -2.45 -2.11 31.58
N GLY A 138 -2.85 -3.36 31.81
CA GLY A 138 -1.94 -4.42 32.28
C GLY A 138 -1.01 -4.92 31.17
N LEU A 139 0.28 -5.05 31.48
CA LEU A 139 1.35 -5.49 30.60
C LEU A 139 2.24 -6.54 31.27
N LEU A 140 2.89 -7.40 30.48
CA LEU A 140 3.87 -8.33 31.04
C LEU A 140 5.11 -7.55 31.46
N ALA A 141 5.49 -7.65 32.74
CA ALA A 141 6.73 -7.05 33.24
C ALA A 141 7.93 -7.55 32.40
N ALA A 142 8.79 -6.61 31.95
CA ALA A 142 9.92 -6.88 31.06
C ALA A 142 9.59 -7.55 29.69
N GLY A 143 8.31 -7.55 29.29
CA GLY A 143 7.88 -8.05 27.98
C GLY A 143 8.06 -7.01 26.87
N ILE A 144 8.45 -7.46 25.67
CA ILE A 144 8.61 -6.62 24.44
C ILE A 144 7.33 -5.83 24.11
N GLN A 145 6.18 -6.34 24.53
CA GLN A 145 4.87 -5.70 24.40
C GLN A 145 4.82 -4.32 25.07
N GLN A 146 5.61 -4.10 26.12
CA GLN A 146 5.73 -2.82 26.81
C GLN A 146 6.45 -1.79 25.94
N GLU A 147 7.59 -2.14 25.34
CA GLU A 147 8.37 -1.26 24.45
C GLU A 147 7.51 -0.84 23.23
N VAL A 148 6.94 -1.82 22.52
CA VAL A 148 6.12 -1.60 21.32
C VAL A 148 4.85 -0.78 21.62
N LEU A 149 4.26 -0.95 22.80
CA LEU A 149 3.11 -0.14 23.21
C LEU A 149 3.53 1.28 23.59
N GLN A 150 4.64 1.46 24.32
CA GLN A 150 5.14 2.77 24.72
C GLN A 150 5.50 3.66 23.52
N GLU A 151 6.10 3.10 22.47
CA GLU A 151 6.36 3.83 21.22
C GLU A 151 5.06 4.34 20.58
N ARG A 152 4.03 3.49 20.50
CA ARG A 152 2.72 3.86 19.91
C ARG A 152 1.96 4.86 20.77
N ILE A 153 1.96 4.70 22.09
CA ILE A 153 1.42 5.68 23.05
C ILE A 153 2.04 7.05 22.78
N LYS A 154 3.38 7.10 22.66
CA LYS A 154 4.13 8.33 22.41
C LYS A 154 3.82 8.94 21.04
N SER A 155 3.64 8.14 19.98
CA SER A 155 3.30 8.65 18.64
C SER A 155 1.87 9.19 18.53
N TYR A 156 0.93 8.66 19.33
CA TYR A 156 -0.47 9.12 19.35
C TYR A 156 -0.79 10.16 20.42
N GLY A 157 0.14 10.44 21.35
CA GLY A 157 -0.01 11.48 22.38
C GLY A 157 -0.98 11.12 23.52
N ILE A 158 -1.34 9.84 23.67
CA ILE A 158 -2.22 9.33 24.74
C ILE A 158 -1.44 9.01 26.02
N GLN A 159 -2.12 8.91 27.16
CA GLN A 159 -1.51 8.60 28.47
C GLN A 159 -2.31 7.54 29.27
N PRO A 160 -2.20 6.25 28.92
CA PRO A 160 -2.68 5.16 29.78
C PRO A 160 -1.79 4.98 31.03
N GLU A 161 -2.41 4.53 32.12
CA GLU A 161 -1.69 4.06 33.31
C GLU A 161 -1.22 2.61 33.08
N LEU A 162 0.06 2.43 32.78
CA LEU A 162 0.64 1.11 32.53
C LEU A 162 0.94 0.37 33.84
N VAL A 163 0.39 -0.84 33.99
CA VAL A 163 0.55 -1.69 35.17
C VAL A 163 1.35 -2.94 34.79
N GLY A 164 2.53 -3.13 35.39
CA GLY A 164 3.33 -4.34 35.20
C GLY A 164 2.75 -5.52 35.99
N ILE A 165 2.56 -6.65 35.31
CA ILE A 165 1.97 -7.89 35.84
C ILE A 165 2.89 -9.06 35.45
N ASN A 166 3.08 -10.03 36.34
CA ASN A 166 4.16 -11.02 36.20
C ASN A 166 3.78 -12.23 35.33
N SER A 167 2.49 -12.48 35.07
CA SER A 167 2.06 -13.60 34.22
C SER A 167 0.74 -13.32 33.49
N TYR A 168 0.53 -13.95 32.33
CA TYR A 168 -0.72 -13.79 31.57
C TYR A 168 -1.99 -14.30 32.31
N PRO A 169 -1.97 -15.39 33.10
CA PRO A 169 -3.11 -15.76 33.95
C PRO A 169 -3.45 -14.69 34.99
N GLU A 170 -2.42 -14.08 35.60
CA GLU A 170 -2.60 -12.97 36.55
C GLU A 170 -3.23 -11.75 35.87
N MET A 171 -2.86 -11.43 34.62
CA MET A 171 -3.48 -10.34 33.85
C MET A 171 -4.98 -10.55 33.65
N PHE A 172 -5.39 -11.72 33.17
CA PHE A 172 -6.81 -12.00 32.98
C PHE A 172 -7.57 -12.02 34.32
N GLY A 173 -6.94 -12.49 35.41
CA GLY A 173 -7.47 -12.36 36.76
C GLY A 173 -7.64 -10.91 37.24
N GLN A 174 -6.64 -10.05 37.03
CA GLN A 174 -6.72 -8.63 37.39
C GLN A 174 -7.72 -7.85 36.52
N LEU A 175 -7.87 -8.21 35.24
CA LEU A 175 -8.86 -7.64 34.33
C LEU A 175 -10.29 -8.03 34.73
N GLU A 176 -10.52 -9.30 35.10
CA GLU A 176 -11.81 -9.77 35.60
C GLU A 176 -12.16 -9.17 36.98
N ALA A 177 -11.17 -9.00 37.85
CA ALA A 177 -11.31 -8.29 39.12
C ALA A 177 -11.53 -6.76 38.97
N GLY A 178 -11.35 -6.21 37.76
CA GLY A 178 -11.49 -4.78 37.49
C GLY A 178 -10.38 -3.90 38.07
N ALA A 179 -9.22 -4.49 38.42
CA ALA A 179 -8.04 -3.75 38.86
C ALA A 179 -7.36 -2.99 37.70
N VAL A 180 -7.54 -3.48 36.47
CA VAL A 180 -7.16 -2.86 35.21
C VAL A 180 -8.37 -2.82 34.25
N ASP A 181 -8.39 -1.87 33.32
CA ASP A 181 -9.47 -1.73 32.32
C ASP A 181 -9.22 -2.55 31.06
N ALA A 182 -7.94 -2.73 30.72
CA ALA A 182 -7.46 -3.52 29.59
C ALA A 182 -6.19 -4.29 29.96
N VAL A 183 -5.88 -5.35 29.21
CA VAL A 183 -4.57 -6.02 29.26
C VAL A 183 -4.11 -6.38 27.86
N VAL A 184 -2.79 -6.43 27.66
CA VAL A 184 -2.16 -6.91 26.43
C VAL A 184 -1.62 -8.31 26.66
N VAL A 185 -2.06 -9.27 25.85
CA VAL A 185 -1.54 -10.65 25.86
C VAL A 185 -1.16 -11.09 24.45
N ASN A 186 -0.34 -12.13 24.34
CA ASN A 186 -0.08 -12.74 23.05
C ASN A 186 -1.34 -13.44 22.48
N ASN A 187 -1.47 -13.44 21.15
CA ASN A 187 -2.62 -13.99 20.43
C ASN A 187 -2.94 -15.45 20.78
N PHE A 188 -1.94 -16.30 21.02
CA PHE A 188 -2.13 -17.72 21.31
C PHE A 188 -2.70 -17.95 22.71
N PHE A 189 -2.11 -17.33 23.73
CA PHE A 189 -2.67 -17.33 25.09
C PHE A 189 -4.10 -16.77 25.09
N GLY A 190 -4.29 -15.61 24.45
CA GLY A 190 -5.59 -14.96 24.36
C GLY A 190 -6.65 -15.87 23.72
N ASN A 191 -6.39 -16.41 22.53
CA ASN A 191 -7.36 -17.28 21.85
C ASN A 191 -7.68 -18.58 22.62
N LYS A 192 -6.70 -19.12 23.37
CA LYS A 192 -6.84 -20.38 24.10
C LYS A 192 -7.55 -20.21 25.44
N PHE A 193 -7.16 -19.20 26.22
CA PHE A 193 -7.59 -19.01 27.61
C PHE A 193 -8.65 -17.92 27.81
N SER A 194 -8.88 -17.00 26.87
CA SER A 194 -9.97 -16.02 27.04
C SER A 194 -11.38 -16.62 27.23
N PRO A 195 -11.70 -17.88 26.81
CA PRO A 195 -12.97 -18.51 27.18
C PRO A 195 -13.12 -18.82 28.68
N ASP A 196 -12.02 -18.91 29.43
CA ASP A 196 -12.00 -19.29 30.84
C ASP A 196 -12.17 -18.09 31.80
N TYR A 197 -12.13 -16.85 31.28
CA TYR A 197 -12.25 -15.59 32.02
C TYR A 197 -13.33 -14.69 31.40
N GLN A 198 -13.94 -13.79 32.17
CA GLN A 198 -14.96 -12.86 31.65
C GLN A 198 -14.40 -11.63 30.91
N VAL A 199 -13.46 -11.86 30.01
CA VAL A 199 -12.77 -10.82 29.22
C VAL A 199 -13.39 -10.65 27.82
N ILE A 200 -13.33 -9.44 27.27
CA ILE A 200 -13.77 -9.11 25.92
C ILE A 200 -12.54 -8.95 25.02
N LYS A 201 -12.46 -9.75 23.95
CA LYS A 201 -11.48 -9.56 22.88
C LYS A 201 -11.83 -8.30 22.09
N THR A 202 -10.87 -7.40 21.91
CA THR A 202 -11.04 -6.17 21.12
C THR A 202 -10.48 -6.33 19.70
N ASP A 203 -10.67 -5.34 18.83
CA ASP A 203 -10.03 -5.32 17.50
C ASP A 203 -8.63 -4.66 17.53
N ILE A 204 -8.12 -4.28 18.71
CA ILE A 204 -6.81 -3.62 18.86
C ILE A 204 -5.69 -4.67 18.86
N LEU A 205 -4.90 -4.65 17.79
CA LEU A 205 -3.79 -5.54 17.51
C LEU A 205 -2.48 -4.75 17.40
N PHE A 206 -1.40 -5.31 17.96
CA PHE A 206 -0.04 -4.78 17.78
C PHE A 206 0.80 -5.69 16.87
N ASN A 207 1.81 -5.09 16.24
CA ASN A 207 2.62 -5.68 15.16
C ASN A 207 3.06 -7.13 15.46
N PRO A 208 3.06 -8.03 14.45
CA PRO A 208 3.47 -9.42 14.65
C PRO A 208 4.97 -9.50 14.98
N ALA A 209 5.26 -9.93 16.21
CA ALA A 209 6.58 -10.33 16.63
C ALA A 209 6.98 -11.62 15.89
N ARG A 210 8.13 -11.58 15.22
CA ARG A 210 8.79 -12.77 14.64
C ARG A 210 9.59 -13.43 15.75
N LEU A 211 9.29 -14.69 16.04
CA LEU A 211 9.86 -15.44 17.15
C LEU A 211 10.87 -16.46 16.63
N HIS A 212 12.00 -16.53 17.31
CA HIS A 212 13.21 -17.23 16.91
C HIS A 212 13.81 -17.99 18.10
N PHE A 213 14.73 -18.90 17.79
CA PHE A 213 15.75 -19.37 18.71
C PHE A 213 16.87 -18.35 18.83
N ILE A 214 17.44 -18.21 20.03
CA ILE A 214 18.69 -17.47 20.26
C ILE A 214 19.74 -18.36 20.92
N VAL A 215 21.01 -18.04 20.65
CA VAL A 215 22.19 -18.67 21.25
C VAL A 215 23.17 -17.59 21.76
N PRO A 216 24.16 -17.94 22.61
CA PRO A 216 25.23 -17.02 23.00
C PRO A 216 25.97 -16.46 21.78
N LYS A 217 26.43 -15.22 21.86
CA LYS A 217 27.07 -14.53 20.73
C LYS A 217 28.29 -15.30 20.21
N GLY A 218 28.34 -15.50 18.89
CA GLY A 218 29.33 -16.30 18.18
C GLY A 218 28.96 -17.77 17.99
N ASP A 219 27.76 -18.21 18.42
CA ASP A 219 27.24 -19.59 18.33
C ASP A 219 28.30 -20.68 18.61
N PRO A 220 28.83 -20.77 19.85
CA PRO A 220 29.98 -21.60 20.17
C PRO A 220 29.75 -23.11 19.97
N LYS A 221 28.49 -23.55 19.86
CA LYS A 221 28.10 -24.96 19.60
C LYS A 221 27.53 -25.19 18.19
N GLN A 222 27.56 -24.18 17.31
CA GLN A 222 27.06 -24.23 15.93
C GLN A 222 25.62 -24.76 15.85
N LEU A 223 24.76 -24.31 16.76
CA LEU A 223 23.37 -24.75 16.84
C LEU A 223 22.50 -24.09 15.76
N ILE A 224 22.79 -22.84 15.40
CA ILE A 224 21.96 -22.04 14.48
C ILE A 224 21.86 -22.69 13.08
N PRO A 225 22.96 -23.14 12.42
CA PRO A 225 22.85 -23.79 11.11
C PRO A 225 22.01 -25.07 11.14
N ALA A 226 22.13 -25.87 12.21
CA ALA A 226 21.36 -27.10 12.40
C ALA A 226 19.86 -26.80 12.64
N ILE A 227 19.56 -25.80 13.48
CA ILE A 227 18.19 -25.31 13.72
C ILE A 227 17.56 -24.83 12.42
N ASP A 228 18.22 -23.97 11.64
CA ASP A 228 17.68 -23.44 10.39
C ASP A 228 17.46 -24.54 9.33
N GLN A 229 18.36 -25.54 9.27
CA GLN A 229 18.19 -26.70 8.38
C GLN A 229 16.97 -27.54 8.77
N GLN A 230 16.82 -27.91 10.05
CA GLN A 230 15.69 -28.73 10.50
C GLN A 230 14.37 -27.97 10.47
N MET A 231 14.35 -26.68 10.82
CA MET A 231 13.16 -25.84 10.70
C MET A 231 12.70 -25.71 9.24
N SER A 232 13.63 -25.53 8.30
CA SER A 232 13.31 -25.51 6.87
C SER A 232 12.66 -26.81 6.39
N ARG A 233 13.09 -27.96 6.92
CA ARG A 233 12.48 -29.27 6.63
C ARG A 233 11.09 -29.41 7.24
N LEU A 234 10.94 -29.11 8.53
CA LEU A 234 9.68 -29.22 9.26
C LEU A 234 8.57 -28.33 8.67
N LEU A 235 8.93 -27.14 8.14
CA LEU A 235 7.99 -26.23 7.47
C LEU A 235 7.54 -26.70 6.08
N GLN A 236 8.28 -27.59 5.41
CA GLN A 236 7.92 -28.12 4.08
C GLN A 236 7.05 -29.38 4.16
N GLU A 237 7.19 -30.16 5.22
CA GLU A 237 6.46 -31.42 5.44
C GLU A 237 5.12 -31.16 6.15
N SER A 238 3.99 -31.32 5.45
CA SER A 238 2.65 -30.98 5.98
C SER A 238 2.12 -31.88 7.11
N ASP A 239 2.76 -33.03 7.34
CA ASP A 239 2.48 -33.96 8.47
C ASP A 239 3.66 -34.00 9.46
N SER A 240 4.43 -32.91 9.53
CA SER A 240 5.55 -32.80 10.46
C SER A 240 5.08 -32.52 11.89
N VAL A 241 5.98 -32.75 12.84
CA VAL A 241 5.82 -32.39 14.26
C VAL A 241 5.46 -30.90 14.42
N TYR A 242 5.86 -30.02 13.49
CA TYR A 242 5.53 -28.60 13.53
C TYR A 242 4.03 -28.33 13.37
N TYR A 243 3.39 -28.90 12.35
CA TYR A 243 1.94 -28.72 12.15
C TYR A 243 1.13 -29.45 13.23
N GLN A 244 1.58 -30.62 13.68
CA GLN A 244 0.97 -31.34 14.79
C GLN A 244 1.05 -30.52 16.11
N ALA A 245 2.19 -29.88 16.39
CA ALA A 245 2.37 -29.01 17.55
C ALA A 245 1.53 -27.73 17.47
N ILE A 246 1.34 -27.14 16.28
CA ILE A 246 0.39 -26.03 16.07
C ILE A 246 -1.02 -26.46 16.49
N THR A 247 -1.54 -27.56 15.95
CA THR A 247 -2.90 -28.06 16.25
C THR A 247 -3.06 -28.47 17.71
N GLN A 248 -2.03 -29.04 18.34
CA GLN A 248 -2.08 -29.49 19.73
C GLN A 248 -2.00 -28.34 20.75
N TRP A 249 -1.17 -27.32 20.48
CA TRP A 249 -0.85 -26.29 21.47
C TRP A 249 -1.45 -24.93 21.18
N LEU A 250 -1.38 -24.48 19.93
CA LEU A 250 -1.59 -23.08 19.52
C LEU A 250 -2.98 -22.82 18.95
N GLU A 251 -3.60 -23.82 18.32
CA GLU A 251 -5.01 -23.75 17.96
C GLU A 251 -5.88 -23.87 19.22
N PRO A 252 -7.01 -23.14 19.31
CA PRO A 252 -7.95 -23.34 20.40
C PRO A 252 -8.51 -24.76 20.31
N PRO A 253 -8.67 -25.49 21.44
CA PRO A 253 -9.34 -26.78 21.40
C PRO A 253 -10.69 -26.59 20.73
N THR A 254 -11.01 -27.41 19.73
CA THR A 254 -12.25 -27.30 18.96
C THR A 254 -13.43 -27.27 19.92
N LYS A 255 -13.98 -26.06 20.13
CA LYS A 255 -14.87 -25.81 21.27
C LYS A 255 -15.97 -26.85 21.24
N PHE A 256 -16.07 -27.63 22.31
CA PHE A 256 -17.05 -28.68 22.43
C PHE A 256 -18.41 -28.07 22.12
N ASN A 257 -18.91 -28.40 20.93
CA ASN A 257 -19.94 -27.64 20.29
C ASN A 257 -21.14 -27.69 21.23
N TRP A 258 -21.79 -26.56 21.53
CA TRP A 258 -22.92 -26.61 22.47
C TRP A 258 -24.04 -27.48 21.89
N ILE A 259 -24.09 -27.61 20.56
CA ILE A 259 -24.84 -28.63 19.82
C ILE A 259 -24.39 -30.05 20.21
N THR A 260 -23.09 -30.37 20.24
CA THR A 260 -22.62 -31.71 20.67
C THR A 260 -22.83 -31.99 22.16
N PHE A 261 -22.75 -31.01 23.07
CA PHE A 261 -23.05 -31.24 24.50
C PHE A 261 -24.55 -31.30 24.78
N GLN A 262 -25.33 -30.38 24.19
CA GLN A 262 -26.79 -30.50 24.20
C GLN A 262 -27.20 -31.82 23.57
N ASN A 263 -26.60 -32.26 22.47
CA ASN A 263 -26.84 -33.58 21.89
C ASN A 263 -26.41 -34.71 22.84
N LEU A 264 -25.35 -34.59 23.65
CA LEU A 264 -24.95 -35.61 24.63
C LEU A 264 -25.89 -35.66 25.85
N LEU A 265 -26.42 -34.51 26.27
CA LEU A 265 -27.31 -34.38 27.43
C LEU A 265 -28.78 -34.66 27.05
N PHE A 266 -29.21 -34.26 25.85
CA PHE A 266 -30.36 -34.84 25.15
C PHE A 266 -30.14 -36.33 25.01
N SER A 267 -28.99 -36.81 24.54
CA SER A 267 -28.70 -38.25 24.42
C SER A 267 -28.82 -38.98 25.76
N LEU A 268 -28.43 -38.39 26.89
CA LEU A 268 -28.65 -39.03 28.20
C LEU A 268 -30.14 -39.00 28.64
N LEU A 269 -30.85 -37.89 28.42
CA LEU A 269 -32.30 -37.79 28.66
C LEU A 269 -33.16 -38.60 27.69
N ILE A 270 -32.63 -38.93 26.52
CA ILE A 270 -33.21 -39.79 25.48
C ILE A 270 -32.86 -41.24 25.82
N TYR A 271 -31.57 -41.60 25.88
CA TYR A 271 -31.11 -42.98 25.98
C TYR A 271 -31.29 -43.61 27.35
N LEU A 272 -31.37 -42.86 28.46
CA LEU A 272 -31.71 -43.45 29.76
C LEU A 272 -33.14 -44.05 29.73
N PRO A 273 -34.16 -43.35 29.20
CA PRO A 273 -35.38 -43.99 28.71
C PRO A 273 -35.12 -45.12 27.71
N PHE A 274 -34.37 -44.96 26.61
CA PHE A 274 -34.18 -46.05 25.63
C PHE A 274 -33.45 -47.31 26.15
N VAL A 275 -32.77 -47.28 27.29
CA VAL A 275 -32.19 -48.46 27.93
C VAL A 275 -33.24 -49.22 28.74
N VAL A 276 -34.02 -48.52 29.58
CA VAL A 276 -35.15 -49.12 30.34
C VAL A 276 -36.28 -49.54 29.40
N LEU A 277 -36.61 -48.67 28.44
CA LEU A 277 -37.51 -48.94 27.32
C LEU A 277 -36.90 -49.98 26.39
N GLY A 278 -35.58 -50.13 26.25
CA GLY A 278 -34.95 -51.19 25.46
C GLY A 278 -35.20 -52.58 26.06
N TRP A 279 -35.07 -52.70 27.38
CA TRP A 279 -35.40 -53.91 28.13
C TRP A 279 -36.91 -54.24 28.08
N LEU A 280 -37.77 -53.22 28.22
CA LEU A 280 -39.22 -53.38 28.05
C LEU A 280 -39.62 -53.64 26.59
N ILE A 281 -38.92 -53.04 25.62
CA ILE A 281 -39.10 -53.23 24.17
C ILE A 281 -38.77 -54.67 23.85
N LEU A 282 -37.63 -55.24 24.25
CA LEU A 282 -37.30 -56.65 23.92
C LEU A 282 -38.42 -57.63 24.35
N ARG A 283 -39.04 -57.37 25.50
CA ARG A 283 -40.16 -58.15 26.04
C ARG A 283 -41.50 -57.88 25.33
N ASN A 284 -41.77 -56.63 24.94
CA ASN A 284 -42.97 -56.23 24.19
C ASN A 284 -42.86 -56.59 22.69
N TYR A 285 -41.64 -56.58 22.14
CA TYR A 285 -41.23 -56.90 20.77
C TYR A 285 -41.42 -58.36 20.42
N SER A 286 -41.43 -59.28 21.40
CA SER A 286 -41.76 -60.68 21.16
C SER A 286 -43.26 -60.89 20.93
N LEU A 287 -44.13 -60.22 21.72
CA LEU A 287 -45.59 -60.42 21.67
C LEU A 287 -46.30 -59.46 20.70
N ARG A 288 -45.79 -58.24 20.51
CA ARG A 288 -46.24 -57.33 19.45
C ARG A 288 -45.75 -57.76 18.07
N LYS A 289 -44.70 -58.59 17.97
CA LYS A 289 -44.07 -58.96 16.68
C LYS A 289 -45.03 -59.56 15.65
N GLU A 290 -46.12 -60.17 16.08
CA GLU A 290 -47.04 -60.86 15.19
C GLU A 290 -48.28 -60.02 14.87
N ILE A 291 -48.97 -59.51 15.89
CA ILE A 291 -50.17 -58.66 15.71
C ILE A 291 -49.80 -57.31 15.10
N ILE A 292 -48.71 -56.70 15.56
CA ILE A 292 -48.26 -55.43 14.98
C ILE A 292 -47.66 -55.66 13.59
N ARG A 293 -47.09 -56.81 13.23
CA ARG A 293 -46.52 -57.02 11.87
C ARG A 293 -47.53 -56.82 10.73
N ARG A 294 -48.83 -57.06 10.95
CA ARG A 294 -49.87 -56.72 9.96
C ARG A 294 -50.18 -55.22 9.95
N ASN A 295 -50.53 -54.64 11.11
CA ASN A 295 -50.83 -53.20 11.20
C ASN A 295 -49.59 -52.31 10.96
N GLN A 296 -48.36 -52.81 11.10
CA GLN A 296 -47.11 -52.15 10.70
C GLN A 296 -46.77 -52.39 9.23
N ILE A 297 -47.34 -53.36 8.51
CA ILE A 297 -47.17 -53.35 7.06
C ILE A 297 -48.03 -52.22 6.49
N GLU A 298 -49.29 -52.10 6.88
CA GLU A 298 -50.13 -50.94 6.52
C GLU A 298 -49.59 -49.63 7.09
N ALA A 299 -49.33 -49.55 8.40
CA ALA A 299 -48.81 -48.32 8.99
C ALA A 299 -47.38 -48.00 8.58
N LYS A 300 -46.51 -48.95 8.17
CA LYS A 300 -45.25 -48.59 7.49
C LYS A 300 -45.47 -48.29 6.02
N LEU A 301 -46.52 -48.76 5.35
CA LEU A 301 -46.84 -48.28 4.00
C LEU A 301 -47.26 -46.81 4.08
N VAL A 302 -48.17 -46.49 5.01
CA VAL A 302 -48.68 -45.13 5.26
C VAL A 302 -47.62 -44.21 5.88
N ASP A 303 -46.84 -44.67 6.87
CA ASP A 303 -45.74 -43.89 7.48
C ASP A 303 -44.50 -43.82 6.58
N SER A 304 -44.27 -44.79 5.68
CA SER A 304 -43.26 -44.64 4.62
C SER A 304 -43.76 -43.74 3.50
N GLN A 305 -45.05 -43.75 3.15
CA GLN A 305 -45.63 -42.77 2.22
C GLN A 305 -45.60 -41.36 2.82
N HIS A 306 -45.95 -41.19 4.09
CA HIS A 306 -45.81 -39.91 4.80
C HIS A 306 -44.34 -39.53 5.00
N ARG A 307 -43.41 -40.46 5.26
CA ARG A 307 -41.97 -40.12 5.28
C ARG A 307 -41.42 -39.80 3.91
N TYR A 308 -41.80 -40.50 2.84
CA TYR A 308 -41.39 -40.17 1.48
C TYR A 308 -41.97 -38.82 1.05
N ALA A 309 -43.26 -38.56 1.32
CA ALA A 309 -43.88 -37.26 1.08
C ALA A 309 -43.28 -36.14 1.93
N SER A 310 -42.98 -36.39 3.21
CA SER A 310 -42.34 -35.41 4.09
C SER A 310 -40.91 -35.14 3.63
N LEU A 311 -40.07 -36.17 3.41
CA LEU A 311 -38.71 -36.01 2.90
C LEU A 311 -38.71 -35.29 1.55
N ALA A 312 -39.61 -35.64 0.63
CA ALA A 312 -39.79 -34.97 -0.64
C ALA A 312 -40.21 -33.49 -0.48
N ASN A 313 -41.13 -33.17 0.43
CA ASN A 313 -41.63 -31.80 0.62
C ASN A 313 -40.75 -30.94 1.55
N THR A 314 -39.90 -31.53 2.39
CA THR A 314 -38.93 -30.80 3.24
C THR A 314 -37.57 -30.61 2.57
N ALA A 315 -37.22 -31.43 1.57
CA ALA A 315 -35.99 -31.23 0.82
C ALA A 315 -36.11 -29.98 -0.06
N PRO A 316 -35.08 -29.11 -0.13
CA PRO A 316 -35.09 -27.89 -0.93
C PRO A 316 -34.83 -28.17 -2.42
N VAL A 317 -35.47 -29.21 -2.96
CA VAL A 317 -35.37 -29.64 -4.36
C VAL A 317 -36.76 -29.94 -4.88
N GLY A 318 -37.06 -29.51 -6.10
CA GLY A 318 -38.27 -29.92 -6.80
C GLY A 318 -38.09 -31.36 -7.25
N ILE A 319 -39.09 -32.21 -7.06
CA ILE A 319 -39.08 -33.61 -7.51
C ILE A 319 -40.21 -33.77 -8.50
N LEU A 320 -39.92 -34.33 -9.67
CA LEU A 320 -40.89 -34.66 -10.70
C LEU A 320 -40.74 -36.13 -11.14
N ARG A 321 -41.86 -36.74 -11.54
CA ARG A 321 -41.90 -38.09 -12.11
C ARG A 321 -42.75 -38.11 -13.37
N THR A 322 -42.34 -38.83 -14.40
CA THR A 322 -43.13 -39.05 -15.62
C THR A 322 -43.46 -40.52 -15.85
N ASN A 323 -44.55 -40.77 -16.58
CA ASN A 323 -44.87 -42.10 -17.12
C ASN A 323 -44.13 -42.37 -18.45
N LEU A 324 -44.44 -43.52 -19.08
CA LEU A 324 -43.92 -43.92 -20.39
C LEU A 324 -44.41 -43.07 -21.57
N ASN A 325 -45.55 -42.39 -21.44
CA ASN A 325 -46.02 -41.39 -22.41
C ASN A 325 -45.36 -40.02 -22.20
N HIS A 326 -44.40 -39.92 -21.26
CA HIS A 326 -43.69 -38.70 -20.87
C HIS A 326 -44.53 -37.63 -20.16
N GLU A 327 -45.75 -37.98 -19.75
CA GLU A 327 -46.66 -37.13 -19.01
C GLU A 327 -46.22 -37.08 -17.54
N CYS A 328 -46.27 -35.90 -16.91
CA CYS A 328 -45.92 -35.78 -15.50
C CYS A 328 -47.00 -36.40 -14.61
N VAL A 329 -46.63 -37.37 -13.76
CA VAL A 329 -47.54 -38.13 -12.89
C VAL A 329 -47.38 -37.83 -11.40
N TYR A 330 -46.31 -37.12 -11.01
CA TYR A 330 -46.11 -36.65 -9.65
C TYR A 330 -45.15 -35.44 -9.64
N VAL A 331 -45.48 -34.45 -8.82
CA VAL A 331 -44.59 -33.37 -8.41
C VAL A 331 -44.71 -33.14 -6.90
N ASN A 332 -43.63 -32.70 -6.25
CA ASN A 332 -43.65 -32.30 -4.84
C ASN A 332 -44.04 -30.81 -4.67
N ASP A 333 -44.37 -30.41 -3.44
CA ASP A 333 -44.80 -29.03 -3.14
C ASP A 333 -43.71 -27.99 -3.48
N TYR A 334 -42.44 -28.38 -3.36
CA TYR A 334 -41.30 -27.50 -3.65
C TYR A 334 -41.17 -27.22 -5.15
N TYR A 335 -41.39 -28.21 -6.03
CA TYR A 335 -41.44 -28.03 -7.49
C TYR A 335 -42.50 -26.98 -7.88
N CYS A 336 -43.71 -27.12 -7.34
CA CYS A 336 -44.82 -26.21 -7.58
C CYS A 336 -44.49 -24.77 -7.14
N LYS A 337 -43.94 -24.60 -5.92
CA LYS A 337 -43.48 -23.29 -5.40
C LYS A 337 -42.33 -22.69 -6.21
N LEU A 338 -41.38 -23.51 -6.64
CA LEU A 338 -40.19 -23.10 -7.38
C LEU A 338 -40.54 -22.55 -8.77
N LEU A 339 -41.55 -23.10 -9.42
CA LEU A 339 -41.99 -22.71 -10.77
C LEU A 339 -43.21 -21.76 -10.78
N GLY A 340 -43.88 -21.58 -9.64
CA GLY A 340 -45.07 -20.72 -9.52
C GLY A 340 -46.32 -21.33 -10.17
N VAL A 341 -46.43 -22.65 -10.12
CA VAL A 341 -47.46 -23.44 -10.82
C VAL A 341 -48.21 -24.34 -9.84
N GLU A 342 -49.49 -24.60 -10.10
CA GLU A 342 -50.28 -25.53 -9.29
C GLU A 342 -50.11 -26.97 -9.79
N THR A 343 -50.23 -27.95 -8.90
CA THR A 343 -50.06 -29.37 -9.21
C THR A 343 -50.96 -29.84 -10.36
N GLU A 344 -52.22 -29.43 -10.38
CA GLU A 344 -53.19 -29.76 -11.45
C GLU A 344 -52.79 -29.15 -12.81
N GLN A 345 -52.00 -28.08 -12.81
CA GLN A 345 -51.54 -27.41 -14.03
C GLN A 345 -50.32 -28.11 -14.65
N VAL A 346 -49.62 -28.98 -13.91
CA VAL A 346 -48.42 -29.72 -14.35
C VAL A 346 -48.73 -31.19 -14.62
N LEU A 347 -49.59 -31.81 -13.80
CA LEU A 347 -50.00 -33.20 -13.97
C LEU A 347 -50.62 -33.46 -15.35
N ASN A 348 -50.31 -34.61 -15.92
CA ASN A 348 -50.71 -35.05 -17.26
C ASN A 348 -50.30 -34.12 -18.42
N LYS A 349 -49.37 -33.18 -18.18
CA LYS A 349 -48.72 -32.39 -19.24
C LYS A 349 -47.26 -32.82 -19.42
N GLY A 350 -46.68 -32.44 -20.55
CA GLY A 350 -45.26 -32.65 -20.82
C GLY A 350 -44.41 -31.63 -20.06
N TRP A 351 -43.58 -32.09 -19.12
CA TRP A 351 -42.74 -31.23 -18.29
C TRP A 351 -41.76 -30.34 -19.10
N LEU A 352 -41.40 -30.78 -20.32
CA LEU A 352 -40.59 -30.03 -21.28
C LEU A 352 -41.24 -28.70 -21.73
N GLN A 353 -42.56 -28.50 -21.54
CA GLN A 353 -43.26 -27.29 -21.98
C GLN A 353 -42.86 -26.02 -21.22
N GLN A 354 -42.27 -26.17 -20.02
CA GLN A 354 -41.82 -25.04 -19.19
C GLN A 354 -40.32 -24.73 -19.39
N VAL A 355 -39.57 -25.61 -20.06
CA VAL A 355 -38.15 -25.39 -20.35
C VAL A 355 -38.01 -24.23 -21.34
N HIS A 356 -37.03 -23.36 -21.09
CA HIS A 356 -36.77 -22.19 -21.94
C HIS A 356 -36.53 -22.63 -23.40
N PRO A 357 -37.12 -21.97 -24.42
CA PRO A 357 -37.11 -22.45 -25.81
C PRO A 357 -35.74 -22.88 -26.37
N ASP A 358 -34.69 -22.11 -26.10
CA ASP A 358 -33.31 -22.43 -26.52
C ASP A 358 -32.79 -23.77 -25.93
N ASP A 359 -33.18 -24.09 -24.69
CA ASP A 359 -32.63 -25.20 -23.91
C ASP A 359 -33.41 -26.51 -24.18
N VAL A 360 -34.64 -26.42 -24.70
CA VAL A 360 -35.55 -27.56 -24.96
C VAL A 360 -34.86 -28.65 -25.77
N TYR A 361 -34.07 -28.30 -26.80
CA TYR A 361 -33.40 -29.28 -27.64
C TYR A 361 -32.36 -30.11 -26.86
N GLN A 362 -31.49 -29.43 -26.10
CA GLN A 362 -30.43 -30.08 -25.34
C GLN A 362 -31.00 -30.91 -24.18
N VAL A 363 -31.96 -30.34 -23.44
CA VAL A 363 -32.67 -31.02 -22.34
C VAL A 363 -33.35 -32.29 -22.86
N ARG A 364 -34.09 -32.21 -23.99
CA ARG A 364 -34.75 -33.37 -24.60
C ARG A 364 -33.76 -34.45 -25.04
N GLN A 365 -32.63 -34.08 -25.64
CA GLN A 365 -31.61 -35.04 -26.09
C GLN A 365 -31.02 -35.84 -24.92
N GLN A 366 -30.60 -35.17 -23.84
CA GLN A 366 -30.02 -35.85 -22.69
C GLN A 366 -31.06 -36.67 -21.90
N TRP A 367 -32.30 -36.20 -21.85
CA TRP A 367 -33.40 -36.93 -21.23
C TRP A 367 -33.82 -38.19 -22.02
N LEU A 368 -33.78 -38.14 -23.37
CA LEU A 368 -33.98 -39.34 -24.20
C LEU A 368 -32.88 -40.38 -23.95
N LYS A 369 -31.60 -39.97 -23.90
CA LYS A 369 -30.49 -40.88 -23.52
C LYS A 369 -30.69 -41.49 -22.13
N CYS A 370 -31.15 -40.70 -21.17
CA CYS A 370 -31.46 -41.18 -19.84
C CYS A 370 -32.52 -42.29 -19.84
N ILE A 371 -33.57 -42.16 -20.67
CA ILE A 371 -34.64 -43.16 -20.80
C ILE A 371 -34.16 -44.39 -21.60
N GLU A 372 -33.58 -44.19 -22.79
CA GLU A 372 -33.24 -45.26 -23.73
C GLU A 372 -31.97 -46.03 -23.34
N GLN A 373 -30.97 -45.33 -22.83
CA GLN A 373 -29.62 -45.85 -22.56
C GLN A 373 -29.35 -46.01 -21.06
N LYS A 374 -30.31 -45.65 -20.20
CA LYS A 374 -30.23 -45.68 -18.73
C LYS A 374 -29.08 -44.84 -18.16
N GLU A 375 -28.64 -43.83 -18.91
CA GLU A 375 -27.64 -42.85 -18.48
C GLU A 375 -28.21 -41.89 -17.42
N LEU A 376 -27.33 -41.20 -16.69
CA LEU A 376 -27.74 -40.15 -15.76
C LEU A 376 -28.12 -38.88 -16.55
N PHE A 377 -29.35 -38.42 -16.40
CA PHE A 377 -29.70 -37.04 -16.76
C PHE A 377 -29.07 -36.11 -15.71
N ALA A 378 -28.26 -35.14 -16.14
CA ALA A 378 -27.59 -34.18 -15.27
C ALA A 378 -27.23 -32.94 -16.09
N LEU A 379 -27.97 -31.85 -15.92
CA LEU A 379 -27.80 -30.64 -16.73
C LEU A 379 -28.21 -29.38 -15.99
N GLU A 380 -27.45 -28.30 -16.17
CA GLU A 380 -27.86 -26.93 -15.81
C GLU A 380 -28.64 -26.32 -16.99
N TYR A 381 -29.88 -25.90 -16.78
CA TYR A 381 -30.75 -25.33 -17.82
C TYR A 381 -31.78 -24.34 -17.23
N ARG A 382 -32.50 -23.64 -18.10
CA ARG A 382 -33.49 -22.62 -17.74
C ARG A 382 -34.92 -23.15 -17.81
N PHE A 383 -35.72 -22.86 -16.79
CA PHE A 383 -37.17 -22.85 -16.88
C PHE A 383 -37.67 -21.41 -17.11
N GLN A 384 -38.78 -21.28 -17.84
CA GLN A 384 -39.55 -20.04 -17.95
C GLN A 384 -40.81 -20.15 -17.09
N ARG A 385 -40.94 -19.27 -16.09
CA ARG A 385 -42.13 -19.20 -15.24
C ARG A 385 -43.32 -18.55 -15.97
N LEU A 386 -44.53 -18.74 -15.44
CA LEU A 386 -45.77 -18.18 -16.00
C LEU A 386 -45.81 -16.65 -16.01
N ASP A 387 -45.02 -15.98 -15.17
CA ASP A 387 -44.83 -14.53 -15.15
C ASP A 387 -43.80 -14.02 -16.17
N GLY A 388 -43.21 -14.93 -16.96
CA GLY A 388 -42.15 -14.65 -17.92
C GLY A 388 -40.74 -14.62 -17.34
N SER A 389 -40.55 -14.75 -16.02
CA SER A 389 -39.22 -14.73 -15.41
C SER A 389 -38.45 -16.04 -15.66
N ILE A 390 -37.12 -15.92 -15.74
CA ILE A 390 -36.22 -17.05 -16.00
C ILE A 390 -35.69 -17.58 -14.66
N LEU A 391 -35.78 -18.90 -14.49
CA LEU A 391 -35.24 -19.64 -13.36
C LEU A 391 -34.11 -20.56 -13.84
N TRP A 392 -32.94 -20.48 -13.23
CA TRP A 392 -31.84 -21.43 -13.47
C TRP A 392 -31.96 -22.64 -12.54
N VAL A 393 -31.98 -23.84 -13.11
CA VAL A 393 -32.02 -25.09 -12.36
C VAL A 393 -30.86 -26.00 -12.74
N TYR A 394 -30.37 -26.74 -11.75
CA TYR A 394 -29.66 -27.99 -12.01
C TYR A 394 -30.67 -29.13 -11.91
N GLY A 395 -30.94 -29.79 -13.04
CA GLY A 395 -31.80 -30.97 -13.10
C GLY A 395 -30.99 -32.25 -13.16
N GLN A 396 -31.26 -33.19 -12.25
CA GLN A 396 -30.64 -34.50 -12.22
C GLN A 396 -31.71 -35.60 -12.14
N GLY A 397 -31.61 -36.65 -12.96
CA GLY A 397 -32.64 -37.69 -13.02
C GLY A 397 -32.16 -39.01 -13.61
N MET A 398 -32.97 -40.05 -13.43
CA MET A 398 -32.72 -41.38 -13.96
C MET A 398 -34.01 -42.02 -14.50
N ALA A 399 -33.87 -42.97 -15.41
CA ALA A 399 -34.95 -43.89 -15.76
C ALA A 399 -35.39 -44.66 -14.50
N GLU A 400 -36.68 -44.64 -14.21
CA GLU A 400 -37.29 -45.48 -13.19
C GLU A 400 -37.48 -46.87 -13.78
N LEU A 401 -36.94 -47.90 -13.13
CA LEU A 401 -37.00 -49.28 -13.59
C LEU A 401 -37.99 -50.11 -12.78
N ASP A 402 -38.73 -51.00 -13.45
CA ASP A 402 -39.61 -51.96 -12.81
C ASP A 402 -38.82 -53.12 -12.16
N SER A 403 -39.54 -54.04 -11.50
CA SER A 403 -38.94 -55.21 -10.83
C SER A 403 -38.29 -56.24 -11.77
N LYS A 404 -38.40 -56.06 -13.09
CA LYS A 404 -37.75 -56.87 -14.14
C LYS A 404 -36.59 -56.13 -14.82
N GLY A 405 -36.38 -54.85 -14.50
CA GLY A 405 -35.35 -54.00 -15.08
C GLY A 405 -35.78 -53.26 -16.35
N GLU A 406 -37.06 -53.31 -16.72
CA GLU A 406 -37.63 -52.54 -17.83
C GLU A 406 -37.94 -51.11 -17.37
N VAL A 407 -37.91 -50.14 -18.30
CA VAL A 407 -38.23 -48.75 -17.95
C VAL A 407 -39.74 -48.62 -17.67
N GLN A 408 -40.10 -47.97 -16.57
CA GLN A 408 -41.46 -47.67 -16.16
C GLN A 408 -41.77 -46.15 -16.18
N GLY A 409 -40.74 -45.30 -16.13
CA GLY A 409 -40.88 -43.86 -16.09
C GLY A 409 -39.53 -43.15 -15.98
N HIS A 410 -39.57 -41.89 -15.57
CA HIS A 410 -38.38 -41.09 -15.27
C HIS A 410 -38.61 -40.36 -13.94
N VAL A 411 -37.62 -40.34 -13.06
CA VAL A 411 -37.63 -39.53 -11.82
C VAL A 411 -36.49 -38.52 -11.91
N ALA A 412 -36.81 -37.23 -11.79
CA ALA A 412 -35.84 -36.15 -11.75
C ALA A 412 -36.04 -35.26 -10.52
N THR A 413 -34.93 -34.70 -10.05
CA THR A 413 -34.86 -33.61 -9.09
C THR A 413 -34.40 -32.35 -9.81
N ILE A 414 -34.86 -31.19 -9.36
CA ILE A 414 -34.42 -29.86 -9.81
C ILE A 414 -34.04 -29.02 -8.60
N THR A 415 -32.86 -28.41 -8.65
CA THR A 415 -32.35 -27.53 -7.59
C THR A 415 -32.21 -26.12 -8.15
N ASP A 416 -32.69 -25.10 -7.43
CA ASP A 416 -32.48 -23.71 -7.81
C ASP A 416 -30.99 -23.36 -7.68
N ILE A 417 -30.35 -23.02 -8.80
CA ILE A 417 -28.95 -22.58 -8.84
C ILE A 417 -28.84 -21.08 -9.17
N SER A 418 -29.96 -20.35 -9.25
CA SER A 418 -30.00 -18.94 -9.67
C SER A 418 -29.14 -18.05 -8.77
N ALA A 419 -29.10 -18.31 -7.46
CA ALA A 419 -28.23 -17.58 -6.54
C ALA A 419 -26.74 -17.88 -6.78
N ARG A 420 -26.39 -19.14 -7.05
CA ARG A 420 -25.02 -19.56 -7.40
C ARG A 420 -24.58 -18.93 -8.72
N ILE A 421 -25.38 -19.04 -9.78
CA ILE A 421 -25.08 -18.44 -11.09
C ILE A 421 -24.92 -16.92 -10.98
N LYS A 422 -25.80 -16.22 -10.24
CA LYS A 422 -25.65 -14.78 -9.98
C LYS A 422 -24.37 -14.46 -9.22
N MET A 423 -23.99 -15.26 -8.21
CA MET A 423 -22.78 -15.02 -7.43
C MET A 423 -21.50 -15.33 -8.24
N GLU A 424 -21.50 -16.37 -9.07
CA GLU A 424 -20.41 -16.66 -10.01
C GLU A 424 -20.27 -15.55 -11.07
N GLN A 425 -21.38 -15.02 -11.58
CA GLN A 425 -21.40 -13.87 -12.48
C GLN A 425 -20.89 -12.60 -11.79
N GLN A 426 -21.32 -12.32 -10.55
CA GLN A 426 -20.85 -11.16 -9.78
C GLN A 426 -19.37 -11.26 -9.44
N LEU A 427 -18.88 -12.41 -8.98
CA LEU A 427 -17.46 -12.63 -8.69
C LEU A 427 -16.60 -12.46 -9.96
N LYS A 428 -17.09 -12.93 -11.11
CA LYS A 428 -16.43 -12.73 -12.40
C LYS A 428 -16.44 -11.26 -12.84
N HIS A 429 -17.52 -10.53 -12.57
CA HIS A 429 -17.61 -9.09 -12.81
C HIS A 429 -16.65 -8.31 -11.90
N ASP A 430 -16.72 -8.51 -10.58
CA ASP A 430 -15.87 -7.87 -9.57
C ASP A 430 -14.37 -8.13 -9.76
N SER A 431 -13.99 -9.31 -10.28
CA SER A 431 -12.60 -9.63 -10.60
C SER A 431 -12.03 -8.78 -11.75
N LEU A 432 -12.91 -8.21 -12.59
CA LEU A 432 -12.56 -7.49 -13.82
C LEU A 432 -12.98 -6.01 -13.82
N HIS A 433 -13.75 -5.56 -12.83
CA HIS A 433 -14.27 -4.19 -12.73
C HIS A 433 -13.92 -3.52 -11.38
N ASP A 434 -13.86 -2.19 -11.38
CA ASP A 434 -13.74 -1.39 -10.16
C ASP A 434 -15.08 -1.35 -9.42
N ARG A 435 -15.05 -1.55 -8.09
CA ARG A 435 -16.27 -1.67 -7.27
C ARG A 435 -17.04 -0.37 -7.11
N LEU A 436 -16.36 0.78 -7.14
CA LEU A 436 -17.03 2.08 -7.01
C LEU A 436 -17.62 2.52 -8.35
N THR A 437 -16.81 2.53 -9.41
CA THR A 437 -17.18 3.12 -10.70
C THR A 437 -17.84 2.16 -11.69
N SER A 438 -17.77 0.85 -11.44
CA SER A 438 -18.16 -0.20 -12.40
C SER A 438 -17.50 -0.02 -13.80
N LEU A 439 -16.30 0.59 -13.84
CA LEU A 439 -15.41 0.59 -15.01
C LEU A 439 -14.54 -0.67 -15.00
N ALA A 440 -13.80 -0.93 -16.07
CA ALA A 440 -12.78 -1.97 -16.05
C ALA A 440 -11.72 -1.68 -14.97
N ASN A 441 -11.24 -2.71 -14.28
CA ASN A 441 -10.11 -2.56 -13.36
C ASN A 441 -8.77 -2.79 -14.08
N ARG A 442 -7.67 -2.60 -13.36
CA ARG A 442 -6.29 -2.81 -13.85
C ARG A 442 -6.08 -4.18 -14.52
N ASN A 443 -6.74 -5.25 -14.07
CA ASN A 443 -6.57 -6.59 -14.65
C ASN A 443 -7.18 -6.67 -16.06
N LEU A 444 -8.44 -6.27 -16.21
CA LEU A 444 -9.14 -6.29 -17.50
C LEU A 444 -8.49 -5.34 -18.52
N LEU A 445 -8.06 -4.15 -18.07
CA LEU A 445 -7.29 -3.22 -18.90
C LEU A 445 -5.98 -3.84 -19.38
N THR A 446 -5.20 -4.47 -18.49
CA THR A 446 -3.91 -5.09 -18.83
C THR A 446 -4.08 -6.25 -19.82
N GLU A 447 -5.15 -7.04 -19.68
CA GLU A 447 -5.49 -8.11 -20.62
C GLU A 447 -5.83 -7.54 -22.01
N ARG A 448 -6.70 -6.53 -22.07
CA ARG A 448 -7.10 -5.89 -23.34
C ARG A 448 -5.94 -5.16 -24.02
N LEU A 449 -5.12 -4.41 -23.29
CA LEU A 449 -3.90 -3.79 -23.82
C LEU A 449 -2.92 -4.84 -24.36
N SER A 450 -2.73 -5.95 -23.65
CA SER A 450 -1.87 -7.05 -24.12
C SER A 450 -2.40 -7.70 -25.39
N LEU A 451 -3.73 -7.74 -25.59
CA LEU A 451 -4.35 -8.22 -26.82
C LEU A 451 -4.23 -7.20 -27.96
N ALA A 452 -4.50 -5.92 -27.71
CA ALA A 452 -4.34 -4.83 -28.68
C ALA A 452 -2.89 -4.72 -29.19
N LEU A 453 -1.90 -4.79 -28.30
CA LEU A 453 -0.48 -4.81 -28.65
C LEU A 453 -0.11 -6.01 -29.53
N LYS A 454 -0.64 -7.21 -29.21
CA LYS A 454 -0.44 -8.42 -30.05
C LYS A 454 -1.12 -8.32 -31.41
N ARG A 455 -2.28 -7.65 -31.50
CA ARG A 455 -2.97 -7.39 -32.77
C ARG A 455 -2.18 -6.40 -33.62
N HIS A 456 -1.74 -5.29 -33.03
CA HIS A 456 -0.93 -4.26 -33.68
C HIS A 456 0.38 -4.83 -34.24
N LYS A 457 1.14 -5.61 -33.45
CA LYS A 457 2.36 -6.32 -33.91
C LYS A 457 2.11 -7.37 -35.01
N ARG A 458 0.86 -7.75 -35.28
CA ARG A 458 0.48 -8.76 -36.29
C ARG A 458 -0.17 -8.16 -37.54
N TYR A 459 -0.78 -7.00 -37.41
CA TYR A 459 -1.56 -6.34 -38.46
C TYR A 459 -1.25 -4.84 -38.47
N ASP A 460 -0.44 -4.38 -39.42
CA ASP A 460 -0.02 -2.97 -39.54
C ASP A 460 -1.19 -1.98 -39.64
N ALA A 461 -2.36 -2.44 -40.10
CA ALA A 461 -3.59 -1.65 -40.19
C ALA A 461 -4.37 -1.51 -38.86
N HIS A 462 -4.03 -2.29 -37.81
CA HIS A 462 -4.70 -2.19 -36.51
C HIS A 462 -3.92 -1.24 -35.60
N GLN A 463 -4.39 0.00 -35.51
CA GLN A 463 -3.90 0.98 -34.54
C GLN A 463 -4.84 1.09 -33.34
N PHE A 464 -4.26 1.48 -32.21
CA PHE A 464 -4.96 1.77 -30.96
C PHE A 464 -4.26 2.94 -30.26
N ALA A 465 -4.94 3.58 -29.32
CA ALA A 465 -4.35 4.59 -28.44
C ALA A 465 -4.69 4.29 -26.99
N VAL A 466 -3.80 4.71 -26.08
CA VAL A 466 -4.04 4.72 -24.64
C VAL A 466 -4.02 6.17 -24.20
N LEU A 467 -5.10 6.59 -23.54
CA LEU A 467 -5.21 7.87 -22.87
C LEU A 467 -5.20 7.60 -21.37
N PHE A 468 -4.25 8.18 -20.64
CA PHE A 468 -4.14 8.10 -19.19
C PHE A 468 -4.58 9.45 -18.61
N PHE A 469 -5.46 9.45 -17.62
CA PHE A 469 -6.07 10.65 -17.04
C PHE A 469 -5.90 10.66 -15.53
N ASP A 470 -5.67 11.86 -14.99
CA ASP A 470 -5.65 12.14 -13.56
C ASP A 470 -6.47 13.41 -13.29
N LEU A 471 -7.25 13.40 -12.21
CA LEU A 471 -8.14 14.50 -11.84
C LEU A 471 -7.36 15.57 -11.05
N ASP A 472 -7.14 16.73 -11.69
CA ASP A 472 -6.31 17.78 -11.13
C ASP A 472 -6.88 18.27 -9.79
N ASN A 473 -6.04 18.21 -8.74
CA ASN A 473 -6.37 18.63 -7.39
C ASN A 473 -7.50 17.84 -6.70
N PHE A 474 -7.84 16.62 -7.14
CA PHE A 474 -8.87 15.78 -6.50
C PHE A 474 -8.65 15.58 -4.99
N LYS A 475 -7.39 15.50 -4.52
CA LYS A 475 -7.07 15.51 -3.10
C LYS A 475 -7.66 16.72 -2.35
N VAL A 476 -7.64 17.92 -2.93
CA VAL A 476 -8.21 19.13 -2.31
C VAL A 476 -9.73 19.00 -2.14
N VAL A 477 -10.40 18.33 -3.09
CA VAL A 477 -11.85 18.03 -2.97
C VAL A 477 -12.11 17.07 -1.81
N ASN A 478 -11.34 15.99 -1.68
CA ASN A 478 -11.43 15.07 -0.53
C ASN A 478 -11.15 15.77 0.80
N ASP A 479 -10.08 16.56 0.89
CA ASP A 479 -9.66 17.25 2.11
C ASP A 479 -10.66 18.36 2.52
N SER A 480 -11.41 18.93 1.56
CA SER A 480 -12.36 20.05 1.80
C SER A 480 -13.82 19.62 1.96
N LEU A 481 -14.28 18.62 1.20
CA LEU A 481 -15.68 18.18 1.15
C LEU A 481 -15.89 16.75 1.68
N GLY A 482 -14.81 16.02 1.98
CA GLY A 482 -14.84 14.66 2.50
C GLY A 482 -14.92 13.57 1.43
N HIS A 483 -14.43 12.37 1.78
CA HIS A 483 -14.28 11.25 0.85
C HIS A 483 -15.59 10.79 0.19
N LEU A 484 -16.75 10.93 0.84
CA LEU A 484 -18.03 10.54 0.23
C LEU A 484 -18.38 11.39 -1.00
N VAL A 485 -18.09 12.70 -0.95
CA VAL A 485 -18.26 13.61 -2.10
C VAL A 485 -17.25 13.29 -3.19
N GLY A 486 -16.01 12.91 -2.81
CA GLY A 486 -15.00 12.40 -3.72
C GLY A 486 -15.44 11.11 -4.44
N ASP A 487 -16.07 10.18 -3.73
CA ASP A 487 -16.58 8.94 -4.32
C ASP A 487 -17.77 9.18 -5.28
N GLU A 488 -18.70 10.07 -4.94
CA GLU A 488 -19.78 10.48 -5.86
C GLU A 488 -19.24 11.16 -7.12
N LEU A 489 -18.25 12.04 -6.96
CA LEU A 489 -17.54 12.67 -8.08
C LEU A 489 -16.87 11.62 -8.98
N LEU A 490 -16.15 10.65 -8.43
CA LEU A 490 -15.54 9.56 -9.20
C LEU A 490 -16.57 8.73 -9.97
N MET A 491 -17.76 8.49 -9.41
CA MET A 491 -18.87 7.85 -10.10
C MET A 491 -19.45 8.72 -11.23
N ALA A 492 -19.52 10.04 -11.05
CA ALA A 492 -19.96 10.97 -12.10
C ALA A 492 -18.98 11.02 -13.27
N ILE A 493 -17.67 11.11 -12.99
CA ILE A 493 -16.60 11.01 -13.99
C ILE A 493 -16.70 9.68 -14.76
N ALA A 494 -16.90 8.57 -14.06
CA ALA A 494 -17.00 7.26 -14.69
C ALA A 494 -18.17 7.11 -15.67
N HIS A 495 -19.33 7.71 -15.38
CA HIS A 495 -20.45 7.77 -16.33
C HIS A 495 -20.13 8.65 -17.53
N LEU A 496 -19.58 9.85 -17.31
CA LEU A 496 -19.17 10.77 -18.36
C LEU A 496 -18.14 10.14 -19.32
N LEU A 497 -17.19 9.35 -18.81
CA LEU A 497 -16.24 8.62 -19.64
C LEU A 497 -16.92 7.51 -20.47
N LYS A 498 -17.89 6.77 -19.90
CA LYS A 498 -18.67 5.75 -20.63
C LYS A 498 -19.45 6.35 -21.80
N ASP A 499 -20.04 7.53 -21.62
CA ASP A 499 -20.82 8.23 -22.67
C ASP A 499 -19.95 8.78 -23.82
N PHE A 500 -18.62 8.87 -23.62
CA PHE A 500 -17.72 9.45 -24.62
C PHE A 500 -17.01 8.42 -25.50
N ILE A 501 -16.93 7.17 -25.07
CA ILE A 501 -16.27 6.06 -25.76
C ILE A 501 -17.27 5.19 -26.56
N ARG A 502 -16.77 4.35 -27.47
CA ARG A 502 -17.58 3.39 -28.23
C ARG A 502 -17.63 2.03 -27.52
N GLU A 503 -18.54 1.14 -27.93
CA GLU A 503 -18.58 -0.25 -27.43
C GLU A 503 -17.29 -1.06 -27.74
N THR A 504 -16.50 -0.63 -28.72
CA THR A 504 -15.19 -1.22 -29.08
C THR A 504 -14.07 -0.81 -28.12
N ASP A 505 -14.22 0.36 -27.50
CA ASP A 505 -13.24 0.99 -26.63
C ASP A 505 -13.40 0.51 -25.18
N LEU A 506 -12.45 0.84 -24.32
CA LEU A 506 -12.47 0.44 -22.92
C LEU A 506 -12.08 1.59 -22.00
N ALA A 507 -13.00 2.02 -21.13
CA ALA A 507 -12.70 2.89 -20.00
C ALA A 507 -12.44 2.06 -18.74
N ALA A 508 -11.37 2.39 -18.03
CA ALA A 508 -10.87 1.72 -16.85
C ALA A 508 -10.51 2.71 -15.74
N ARG A 509 -10.52 2.26 -14.49
CA ARG A 509 -9.98 2.97 -13.33
C ARG A 509 -8.86 2.14 -12.71
N LEU A 510 -7.70 2.76 -12.48
CA LEU A 510 -6.53 2.07 -11.93
C LEU A 510 -6.49 2.10 -10.40
N GLY A 511 -7.00 3.18 -9.81
CA GLY A 511 -7.04 3.44 -8.38
C GLY A 511 -7.11 4.95 -8.13
N GLY A 512 -7.60 5.38 -6.96
CA GLY A 512 -7.68 6.81 -6.63
C GLY A 512 -8.44 7.62 -7.69
N ASP A 513 -7.77 8.65 -8.21
CA ASP A 513 -8.14 9.57 -9.28
C ASP A 513 -7.61 9.19 -10.68
N GLU A 514 -6.95 8.04 -10.82
CA GLU A 514 -6.38 7.56 -12.09
C GLU A 514 -7.39 6.79 -12.96
N PHE A 515 -7.65 7.30 -14.16
CA PHE A 515 -8.45 6.64 -15.20
C PHE A 515 -7.62 6.35 -16.44
N VAL A 516 -8.02 5.36 -17.23
CA VAL A 516 -7.42 5.03 -18.53
C VAL A 516 -8.50 4.72 -19.56
N ILE A 517 -8.34 5.18 -20.78
CA ILE A 517 -9.13 4.79 -21.94
C ILE A 517 -8.22 4.14 -22.97
N LEU A 518 -8.57 2.92 -23.38
CA LEU A 518 -8.04 2.26 -24.56
C LEU A 518 -9.02 2.48 -25.72
N LEU A 519 -8.58 3.17 -26.77
CA LEU A 519 -9.30 3.30 -28.04
C LEU A 519 -8.76 2.27 -29.02
N GLU A 520 -9.61 1.36 -29.51
CA GLU A 520 -9.24 0.36 -30.52
C GLU A 520 -9.74 0.77 -31.91
N GLU A 521 -9.05 0.36 -32.98
CA GLU A 521 -9.44 0.60 -34.38
C GLU A 521 -9.48 2.10 -34.78
N ILE A 522 -8.51 2.87 -34.29
CA ILE A 522 -8.31 4.28 -34.68
C ILE A 522 -7.57 4.40 -36.02
N SER A 523 -7.73 5.56 -36.69
CA SER A 523 -7.00 5.89 -37.93
C SER A 523 -5.68 6.63 -37.66
N GLY A 524 -5.53 7.23 -36.48
CA GLY A 524 -4.30 7.92 -36.06
C GLY A 524 -4.49 8.75 -34.79
N VAL A 525 -3.50 9.59 -34.46
CA VAL A 525 -3.48 10.38 -33.22
C VAL A 525 -4.63 11.39 -33.11
N GLU A 526 -5.17 11.85 -34.24
CA GLU A 526 -6.24 12.83 -34.29
C GLU A 526 -7.53 12.31 -33.61
N ASP A 527 -7.85 11.02 -33.76
CA ASP A 527 -8.98 10.38 -33.07
C ASP A 527 -8.82 10.44 -31.54
N ALA A 528 -7.62 10.12 -31.05
CA ALA A 528 -7.31 10.18 -29.62
C ALA A 528 -7.34 11.62 -29.08
N VAL A 529 -6.82 12.57 -29.85
CA VAL A 529 -6.86 14.02 -29.53
C VAL A 529 -8.30 14.53 -29.53
N HIS A 530 -9.18 14.06 -30.42
CA HIS A 530 -10.60 14.42 -30.40
C HIS A 530 -11.31 13.91 -29.13
N ILE A 531 -11.05 12.68 -28.70
CA ILE A 531 -11.62 12.15 -27.43
C ILE A 531 -11.05 12.91 -26.22
N ALA A 532 -9.75 13.16 -26.17
CA ALA A 532 -9.13 13.96 -25.09
C ALA A 532 -9.74 15.36 -24.99
N ASN A 533 -9.91 16.07 -26.11
CA ASN A 533 -10.54 17.40 -26.12
C ASN A 533 -12.01 17.38 -25.71
N ARG A 534 -12.78 16.33 -26.02
CA ARG A 534 -14.16 16.17 -25.51
C ARG A 534 -14.18 16.05 -23.99
N ILE A 535 -13.30 15.21 -23.42
CA ILE A 535 -13.16 15.02 -21.97
C ILE A 535 -12.76 16.34 -21.29
N LEU A 536 -11.71 17.01 -21.77
CA LEU A 536 -11.26 18.32 -21.27
C LEU A 536 -12.34 19.41 -21.35
N THR A 537 -13.18 19.39 -22.38
CA THR A 537 -14.24 20.38 -22.55
C THR A 537 -15.41 20.12 -21.61
N ALA A 538 -15.79 18.85 -21.42
CA ALA A 538 -16.88 18.48 -20.54
C ALA A 538 -16.57 18.78 -19.07
N LEU A 539 -15.34 18.51 -18.62
CA LEU A 539 -14.93 18.74 -17.22
C LEU A 539 -14.72 20.21 -16.87
N LYS A 540 -14.67 21.13 -17.85
CA LYS A 540 -14.68 22.59 -17.60
C LYS A 540 -16.03 23.11 -17.10
N ALA A 541 -17.12 22.36 -17.28
CA ALA A 541 -18.41 22.70 -16.70
C ALA A 541 -18.45 22.24 -15.22
N PRO A 542 -19.13 22.98 -14.32
CA PRO A 542 -19.32 22.53 -12.95
C PRO A 542 -20.12 21.23 -12.91
N LEU A 543 -19.69 20.30 -12.06
CA LEU A 543 -20.41 19.06 -11.77
C LEU A 543 -21.24 19.24 -10.50
N GLU A 544 -22.55 19.03 -10.58
CA GLU A 544 -23.44 19.01 -9.42
C GLU A 544 -23.27 17.68 -8.65
N ILE A 545 -22.61 17.71 -7.49
CA ILE A 545 -22.36 16.55 -6.62
C ILE A 545 -22.84 16.87 -5.20
N ALA A 546 -23.70 16.05 -4.60
CA ALA A 546 -24.24 16.26 -3.24
C ALA A 546 -24.76 17.70 -2.91
N ASN A 547 -25.29 18.42 -3.90
CA ASN A 547 -25.71 19.85 -3.86
C ASN A 547 -24.56 20.89 -3.85
N TYR A 548 -23.33 20.51 -4.22
CA TYR A 548 -22.21 21.41 -4.49
C TYR A 548 -21.92 21.49 -5.99
N GLU A 549 -21.56 22.68 -6.48
CA GLU A 549 -20.93 22.84 -7.80
C GLU A 549 -19.42 22.59 -7.68
N VAL A 550 -18.95 21.47 -8.21
CA VAL A 550 -17.52 21.12 -8.18
C VAL A 550 -16.89 21.45 -9.54
N PHE A 551 -15.92 22.36 -9.52
CA PHE A 551 -15.08 22.66 -10.68
C PHE A 551 -13.85 21.74 -10.67
N MET A 552 -13.59 21.09 -11.80
CA MET A 552 -12.48 20.14 -11.94
C MET A 552 -11.73 20.40 -13.25
N SER A 553 -10.48 19.96 -13.32
CA SER A 553 -9.80 19.74 -14.60
C SER A 553 -9.14 18.37 -14.57
N THR A 554 -8.65 17.92 -15.73
CA THR A 554 -7.86 16.69 -15.81
C THR A 554 -6.65 16.93 -16.70
N SER A 555 -5.56 16.27 -16.35
CA SER A 555 -4.35 16.22 -17.17
C SER A 555 -4.30 14.86 -17.87
N ILE A 556 -3.99 14.85 -19.18
CA ILE A 556 -4.14 13.67 -20.04
C ILE A 556 -2.83 13.33 -20.75
N GLY A 557 -2.37 12.09 -20.62
CA GLY A 557 -1.27 11.55 -21.41
C GLY A 557 -1.80 10.66 -22.54
N ILE A 558 -1.40 10.91 -23.78
CA ILE A 558 -1.83 10.15 -24.95
C ILE A 558 -0.63 9.40 -25.54
N ILE A 559 -0.74 8.09 -25.71
CA ILE A 559 0.25 7.27 -26.43
C ILE A 559 -0.44 6.43 -27.51
N LEU A 560 0.21 6.30 -28.67
CA LEU A 560 -0.22 5.38 -29.72
C LEU A 560 0.35 3.98 -29.50
N GLY A 561 -0.37 2.97 -29.97
CA GLY A 561 0.19 1.64 -30.18
C GLY A 561 1.43 1.72 -31.06
N ASP A 562 2.55 1.26 -30.52
CA ASP A 562 3.86 1.29 -31.17
C ASP A 562 4.56 -0.04 -30.89
N SER A 563 5.06 -0.66 -31.97
CA SER A 563 5.70 -1.97 -31.99
C SER A 563 6.95 -2.10 -31.11
N ARG A 564 7.54 -0.98 -30.66
CA ARG A 564 8.67 -0.94 -29.71
C ARG A 564 8.31 -1.35 -28.28
N HIS A 565 7.03 -1.29 -27.89
CA HIS A 565 6.60 -1.72 -26.55
C HIS A 565 6.40 -3.22 -26.52
N ASP A 566 6.92 -3.90 -25.49
CA ASP A 566 6.77 -5.36 -25.34
C ASP A 566 5.67 -5.77 -24.35
N SER A 567 5.28 -4.86 -23.45
CA SER A 567 4.21 -5.10 -22.47
C SER A 567 3.17 -3.98 -22.44
N ALA A 568 1.98 -4.30 -21.90
CA ALA A 568 0.98 -3.31 -21.54
C ALA A 568 1.47 -2.34 -20.43
N GLN A 569 2.43 -2.76 -19.61
CA GLN A 569 2.98 -1.96 -18.52
C GLN A 569 3.87 -0.83 -19.06
N ASP A 570 4.62 -1.07 -20.14
CA ASP A 570 5.41 -0.03 -20.81
C ASP A 570 4.50 1.07 -21.37
N LEU A 571 3.41 0.69 -22.05
CA LEU A 571 2.42 1.63 -22.58
C LEU A 571 1.77 2.49 -21.48
N LEU A 572 1.41 1.87 -20.34
CA LEU A 572 0.82 2.61 -19.22
C LEU A 572 1.82 3.57 -18.57
N ARG A 573 3.07 3.14 -18.35
CA ARG A 573 4.15 4.00 -17.84
C ARG A 573 4.41 5.19 -18.76
N ASP A 574 4.49 4.94 -20.06
CA ASP A 574 4.87 5.98 -21.02
C ASP A 574 3.68 6.93 -21.30
N ALA A 575 2.43 6.47 -21.16
CA ALA A 575 1.25 7.33 -21.07
C ALA A 575 1.24 8.22 -19.80
N ASP A 576 1.56 7.66 -18.64
CA ASP A 576 1.70 8.41 -17.37
C ASP A 576 2.79 9.50 -17.47
N ILE A 577 3.94 9.20 -18.07
CA ILE A 577 4.99 10.20 -18.34
C ILE A 577 4.47 11.36 -19.22
N ALA A 578 3.62 11.09 -20.21
CA ALA A 578 2.98 12.14 -21.00
C ALA A 578 1.96 12.93 -20.17
N MET A 579 1.15 12.26 -19.36
CA MET A 579 0.16 12.89 -18.46
C MET A 579 0.84 13.82 -17.44
N TYR A 580 1.97 13.41 -16.86
CA TYR A 580 2.76 14.23 -15.95
C TYR A 580 3.27 15.52 -16.63
N ARG A 581 3.69 15.44 -17.90
CA ARG A 581 4.06 16.63 -18.67
C ARG A 581 2.87 17.56 -18.96
N ALA A 582 1.67 17.01 -19.17
CA ALA A 582 0.46 17.83 -19.27
C ALA A 582 0.17 18.60 -17.97
N LYS A 583 0.43 17.99 -16.79
CA LYS A 583 0.38 18.67 -15.49
C LYS A 583 1.42 19.79 -15.39
N GLN A 584 2.68 19.53 -15.75
CA GLN A 584 3.76 20.54 -15.67
C GLN A 584 3.50 21.76 -16.57
N ASN A 585 3.00 21.54 -17.79
CA ASN A 585 2.73 22.62 -18.75
C ASN A 585 1.49 23.48 -18.40
N GLY A 586 0.87 23.31 -17.22
CA GLY A 586 -0.25 24.15 -16.76
C GLY A 586 -1.53 23.44 -16.30
N LYS A 587 -1.56 22.09 -16.28
CA LYS A 587 -2.75 21.26 -15.99
C LYS A 587 -3.91 21.46 -16.97
N GLY A 588 -5.00 20.70 -16.83
CA GLY A 588 -6.23 20.90 -17.62
C GLY A 588 -6.07 20.76 -19.14
N GLN A 589 -5.12 19.94 -19.59
CA GLN A 589 -4.75 19.76 -21.01
C GLN A 589 -4.25 18.34 -21.29
N TYR A 590 -3.89 18.06 -22.54
CA TYR A 590 -3.26 16.80 -22.93
C TYR A 590 -1.82 16.99 -23.41
N ALA A 591 -1.03 15.92 -23.34
CA ALA A 591 0.26 15.81 -24.02
C ALA A 591 0.36 14.43 -24.71
N ILE A 592 0.96 14.40 -25.90
CA ILE A 592 1.19 13.17 -26.66
C ILE A 592 2.61 12.68 -26.35
N PHE A 593 2.77 11.39 -26.04
CA PHE A 593 4.06 10.79 -25.72
C PHE A 593 5.06 10.86 -26.89
N ASP A 594 6.28 11.24 -26.56
CA ASP A 594 7.48 11.19 -27.41
C ASP A 594 8.57 10.40 -26.64
N PRO A 595 9.34 9.50 -27.27
CA PRO A 595 10.50 8.86 -26.64
C PRO A 595 11.47 9.81 -25.90
N GLN A 596 11.59 11.07 -26.33
CA GLN A 596 12.37 12.09 -25.60
C GLN A 596 11.79 12.40 -24.21
N MET A 597 10.47 12.22 -24.00
CA MET A 597 9.81 12.43 -22.72
C MET A 597 10.31 11.44 -21.68
N HIS A 598 10.38 10.15 -22.05
CA HIS A 598 10.90 9.09 -21.19
C HIS A 598 12.37 9.36 -20.81
N LEU A 599 13.21 9.72 -21.80
CA LEU A 599 14.62 10.04 -21.56
C LEU A 599 14.80 11.26 -20.65
N GLN A 600 13.96 12.28 -20.76
CA GLN A 600 14.00 13.45 -19.87
C GLN A 600 13.52 13.11 -18.45
N ALA A 601 12.47 12.30 -18.30
CA ALA A 601 11.99 11.84 -17.00
C ALA A 601 13.06 11.00 -16.27
N MET A 602 13.74 10.09 -16.97
CA MET A 602 14.86 9.33 -16.41
C MET A 602 16.05 10.23 -16.02
N LYS A 603 16.44 11.17 -16.90
CA LYS A 603 17.51 12.14 -16.59
C LYS A 603 17.19 12.98 -15.36
N ARG A 604 15.94 13.38 -15.18
CA ARG A 604 15.45 14.16 -14.02
C ARG A 604 15.54 13.37 -12.72
N LEU A 605 15.05 12.12 -12.69
CA LEU A 605 15.17 11.22 -11.53
C LEU A 605 16.64 10.94 -11.18
N GLN A 606 17.49 10.76 -12.19
CA GLN A 606 18.92 10.63 -12.00
C GLN A 606 19.53 11.91 -11.40
N LEU A 607 19.18 13.08 -11.94
CA LEU A 607 19.72 14.36 -11.47
C LEU A 607 19.27 14.71 -10.06
N GLU A 608 18.01 14.45 -9.69
CA GLU A 608 17.52 14.62 -8.32
C GLU A 608 18.37 13.83 -7.31
N ARG A 609 18.65 12.56 -7.61
CA ARG A 609 19.51 11.71 -6.78
C ARG A 609 20.95 12.24 -6.76
N GLU A 610 21.49 12.65 -7.90
CA GLU A 610 22.84 13.21 -8.02
C GLU A 610 22.97 14.53 -7.22
N ILE A 611 21.97 15.42 -7.24
CA ILE A 611 21.95 16.68 -6.46
C ILE A 611 22.02 16.39 -4.96
N ARG A 612 21.21 15.44 -4.45
CA ARG A 612 21.20 15.10 -3.02
C ARG A 612 22.59 14.61 -2.55
N VAL A 613 23.20 13.71 -3.33
CA VAL A 613 24.57 13.21 -3.07
C VAL A 613 25.61 14.34 -3.21
N ALA A 614 25.42 15.26 -4.15
CA ALA A 614 26.34 16.37 -4.38
C ALA A 614 26.36 17.40 -3.23
N ILE A 615 25.23 17.62 -2.55
CA ILE A 615 25.16 18.43 -1.32
C ILE A 615 25.99 17.77 -0.22
N GLU A 616 25.73 16.48 0.06
CA GLU A 616 26.44 15.71 1.10
C GLU A 616 27.96 15.62 0.83
N GLN A 617 28.35 15.45 -0.44
CA GLN A 617 29.74 15.31 -0.87
C GLN A 617 30.45 16.64 -1.19
N LYS A 618 29.81 17.79 -0.93
CA LYS A 618 30.36 19.14 -1.17
C LYS A 618 30.88 19.34 -2.61
N GLN A 619 30.12 18.86 -3.61
CA GLN A 619 30.48 18.97 -5.02
C GLN A 619 30.07 20.32 -5.67
N PHE A 620 29.36 21.17 -4.93
CA PHE A 620 29.01 22.51 -5.38
C PHE A 620 30.13 23.51 -5.04
N VAL A 621 30.29 24.53 -5.89
CA VAL A 621 31.25 25.62 -5.71
C VAL A 621 30.60 26.94 -6.14
N LEU A 622 31.05 28.05 -5.55
CA LEU A 622 30.63 29.38 -5.96
C LEU A 622 31.65 29.97 -6.94
N PHE A 623 31.16 30.47 -8.06
CA PHE A 623 31.87 31.36 -8.96
C PHE A 623 31.39 32.78 -8.70
N TYR A 624 32.22 33.78 -8.94
CA TYR A 624 31.93 35.17 -8.64
C TYR A 624 32.01 36.02 -9.90
N GLN A 625 30.99 36.83 -10.18
CA GLN A 625 31.02 37.79 -11.28
C GLN A 625 31.05 39.22 -10.72
N PRO A 626 32.02 40.07 -11.11
CA PRO A 626 32.17 41.40 -10.54
C PRO A 626 31.07 42.36 -11.00
N ILE A 627 30.53 43.11 -10.05
CA ILE A 627 29.65 44.26 -10.25
C ILE A 627 30.53 45.51 -10.22
N ILE A 628 30.55 46.28 -11.31
CA ILE A 628 31.44 47.43 -11.51
C ILE A 628 30.67 48.73 -11.32
N ASN A 629 31.24 49.70 -10.58
CA ASN A 629 30.78 51.08 -10.59
C ASN A 629 31.13 51.72 -11.94
N LEU A 630 30.12 52.06 -12.75
CA LEU A 630 30.34 52.49 -14.14
C LEU A 630 31.05 53.85 -14.25
N HIS A 631 30.97 54.69 -13.20
CA HIS A 631 31.62 55.99 -13.18
C HIS A 631 33.10 55.88 -12.79
N GLN A 632 33.39 55.14 -11.71
CA GLN A 632 34.72 54.97 -11.12
C GLN A 632 35.56 53.86 -11.78
N GLN A 633 34.95 52.93 -12.51
CA GLN A 633 35.58 51.70 -13.06
C GLN A 633 36.24 50.82 -12.00
N THR A 634 35.56 50.69 -10.85
CA THR A 634 36.01 49.93 -9.67
C THR A 634 35.01 48.81 -9.35
N ILE A 635 35.49 47.72 -8.76
CA ILE A 635 34.63 46.64 -8.26
C ILE A 635 33.87 47.14 -7.03
N ALA A 636 32.53 47.13 -7.10
CA ALA A 636 31.64 47.46 -6.00
C ALA A 636 31.23 46.21 -5.20
N GLY A 637 31.23 45.05 -5.85
CA GLY A 637 30.87 43.77 -5.26
C GLY A 637 30.96 42.63 -6.26
N PHE A 638 30.50 41.45 -5.84
CA PHE A 638 30.37 40.27 -6.69
C PHE A 638 28.98 39.65 -6.58
N GLU A 639 28.46 39.11 -7.67
CA GLU A 639 27.37 38.15 -7.63
C GLU A 639 27.93 36.73 -7.47
N ALA A 640 27.43 36.00 -6.46
CA ALA A 640 27.78 34.62 -6.16
C ALA A 640 26.89 33.65 -6.95
N LEU A 641 27.50 33.00 -7.93
CA LEU A 641 26.87 32.16 -8.93
C LEU A 641 27.27 30.69 -8.71
N ILE A 642 26.34 29.87 -8.22
CA ILE A 642 26.59 28.45 -7.99
C ILE A 642 26.96 27.70 -9.28
N ARG A 643 27.92 26.78 -9.17
CA ARG A 643 28.29 25.78 -10.17
C ARG A 643 28.40 24.42 -9.49
N TRP A 644 28.21 23.34 -10.25
CA TRP A 644 28.35 21.98 -9.75
C TRP A 644 29.53 21.30 -10.42
N GLN A 645 30.54 20.89 -9.64
CA GLN A 645 31.65 20.07 -10.10
C GLN A 645 31.22 18.59 -10.16
N HIS A 646 30.46 18.23 -11.19
CA HIS A 646 29.94 16.88 -11.33
C HIS A 646 31.06 15.89 -11.72
N PRO A 647 31.32 14.82 -10.95
CA PRO A 647 32.48 13.93 -11.12
C PRO A 647 32.68 13.34 -12.52
N GLN A 648 31.59 13.17 -13.28
CA GLN A 648 31.60 12.56 -14.63
C GLN A 648 31.27 13.54 -15.76
N ARG A 649 30.73 14.73 -15.45
CA ARG A 649 30.25 15.70 -16.46
C ARG A 649 31.01 17.02 -16.44
N GLY A 650 31.92 17.21 -15.48
CA GLY A 650 32.65 18.46 -15.32
C GLY A 650 31.81 19.53 -14.64
N LEU A 651 32.08 20.80 -14.96
CA LEU A 651 31.43 21.95 -14.33
C LEU A 651 30.07 22.23 -14.99
N LEU A 652 28.98 21.89 -14.31
CA LEU A 652 27.60 22.11 -14.79
C LEU A 652 27.11 23.52 -14.46
N SER A 653 26.24 24.03 -15.33
CA SER A 653 25.60 25.35 -15.22
C SER A 653 24.34 25.29 -14.33
N PRO A 654 23.99 26.35 -13.56
CA PRO A 654 22.77 26.37 -12.75
C PRO A 654 21.49 26.05 -13.55
N TYR A 655 21.42 26.49 -14.81
CA TYR A 655 20.32 26.17 -15.72
C TYR A 655 20.06 24.66 -15.93
N GLU A 656 21.02 23.79 -15.62
CA GLU A 656 20.86 22.33 -15.78
C GLU A 656 20.25 21.66 -14.55
N PHE A 657 20.28 22.29 -13.37
CA PHE A 657 19.92 21.63 -12.10
C PHE A 657 19.05 22.45 -11.15
N ILE A 658 19.00 23.79 -11.26
CA ILE A 658 18.24 24.63 -10.33
C ILE A 658 16.73 24.38 -10.45
N GLU A 659 16.17 24.28 -11.66
CA GLU A 659 14.73 23.97 -11.87
C GLU A 659 14.32 22.67 -11.14
N ILE A 660 15.14 21.62 -11.25
CA ILE A 660 14.90 20.33 -10.61
C ILE A 660 15.08 20.43 -9.09
N ALA A 661 16.08 21.18 -8.61
CA ALA A 661 16.26 21.44 -7.18
C ALA A 661 15.08 22.24 -6.60
N GLU A 662 14.54 23.21 -7.35
CA GLU A 662 13.33 23.95 -6.97
C GLU A 662 12.15 23.01 -6.88
N GLU A 663 11.77 22.31 -7.94
CA GLU A 663 10.58 21.45 -7.96
C GLU A 663 10.61 20.39 -6.85
N THR A 664 11.76 19.74 -6.63
CA THR A 664 11.96 18.71 -5.59
C THR A 664 12.12 19.27 -4.17
N GLY A 665 12.34 20.57 -4.02
CA GLY A 665 12.58 21.24 -2.74
C GLY A 665 14.04 21.16 -2.24
N LEU A 666 14.93 20.48 -2.96
CA LEU A 666 16.37 20.45 -2.68
C LEU A 666 17.04 21.83 -2.78
N ILE A 667 16.39 22.83 -3.39
CA ILE A 667 16.86 24.22 -3.43
C ILE A 667 17.00 24.85 -2.04
N VAL A 668 16.25 24.39 -1.03
CA VAL A 668 16.31 24.93 0.34
C VAL A 668 17.66 24.59 1.00
N PRO A 669 18.04 23.29 1.19
CA PRO A 669 19.35 22.95 1.74
C PRO A 669 20.52 23.35 0.84
N LEU A 670 20.32 23.40 -0.49
CA LEU A 670 21.32 23.92 -1.41
C LEU A 670 21.57 25.42 -1.19
N GLY A 671 20.50 26.20 -1.01
CA GLY A 671 20.56 27.63 -0.78
C GLY A 671 21.08 28.02 0.60
N GLU A 672 20.80 27.21 1.63
CA GLU A 672 21.48 27.29 2.93
C GLU A 672 22.99 27.18 2.77
N TRP A 673 23.47 26.18 2.02
CA TRP A 673 24.89 26.00 1.73
C TRP A 673 25.50 27.15 0.88
N ILE A 674 24.76 27.70 -0.09
CA ILE A 674 25.20 28.87 -0.87
C ILE A 674 25.39 30.06 0.06
N LEU A 675 24.41 30.37 0.91
CA LEU A 675 24.45 31.51 1.82
C LEU A 675 25.57 31.38 2.85
N ASP A 676 25.76 30.18 3.43
CA ASP A 676 26.85 29.87 4.35
C ASP A 676 28.23 30.12 3.71
N THR A 677 28.45 29.55 2.52
CA THR A 677 29.70 29.69 1.77
C THR A 677 29.95 31.14 1.34
N ALA A 678 28.91 31.86 0.91
CA ALA A 678 29.02 33.26 0.51
C ALA A 678 29.31 34.20 1.70
N CYS A 679 28.67 33.98 2.86
CA CYS A 679 28.93 34.72 4.09
C CYS A 679 30.34 34.46 4.62
N GLN A 680 30.77 33.19 4.62
CA GLN A 680 32.14 32.83 4.98
C GLN A 680 33.16 33.58 4.11
N GLN A 681 32.98 33.55 2.78
CA GLN A 681 33.92 34.20 1.87
C GLN A 681 33.90 35.73 1.97
N LEU A 682 32.71 36.31 2.14
CA LEU A 682 32.55 37.74 2.35
C LEU A 682 33.29 38.21 3.61
N SER A 683 33.20 37.45 4.72
CA SER A 683 33.94 37.73 5.95
C SER A 683 35.45 37.74 5.71
N VAL A 684 35.97 36.74 4.98
CA VAL A 684 37.41 36.65 4.63
C VAL A 684 37.87 37.85 3.80
N TRP A 685 37.13 38.23 2.77
CA TRP A 685 37.49 39.40 1.94
C TRP A 685 37.40 40.73 2.71
N GLN A 686 36.47 40.87 3.65
CA GLN A 686 36.38 42.06 4.49
C GLN A 686 37.51 42.16 5.51
N GLU A 687 38.02 41.03 6.01
CA GLU A 687 39.18 40.98 6.90
C GLU A 687 40.49 41.24 6.12
N GLU A 688 40.72 40.55 5.00
CA GLU A 688 41.95 40.66 4.19
C GLU A 688 42.14 42.07 3.59
N PHE A 689 41.08 42.65 3.01
CA PHE A 689 41.17 43.92 2.29
C PHE A 689 40.67 45.13 3.06
N ASN A 690 40.11 44.92 4.26
CA ASN A 690 39.52 45.97 5.11
C ASN A 690 38.45 46.83 4.40
N CYS A 691 37.90 46.39 3.27
CA CYS A 691 36.96 47.15 2.44
C CYS A 691 35.52 46.63 2.60
N PRO A 692 34.48 47.50 2.53
CA PRO A 692 33.08 47.08 2.63
C PRO A 692 32.57 46.56 1.28
N ILE A 693 33.21 45.52 0.73
CA ILE A 693 32.76 44.88 -0.52
C ILE A 693 31.41 44.20 -0.32
N LYS A 694 30.56 44.19 -1.35
CA LYS A 694 29.30 43.45 -1.35
C LYS A 694 29.43 42.07 -2.00
N VAL A 695 28.68 41.08 -1.49
CA VAL A 695 28.43 39.81 -2.17
C VAL A 695 26.92 39.58 -2.25
N HIS A 696 26.43 39.35 -3.47
CA HIS A 696 25.03 39.18 -3.80
C HIS A 696 24.72 37.69 -4.05
N VAL A 697 23.60 37.19 -3.52
CA VAL A 697 23.18 35.78 -3.60
C VAL A 697 21.74 35.70 -4.11
N ASN A 698 21.54 34.92 -5.17
CA ASN A 698 20.22 34.63 -5.72
C ASN A 698 19.38 33.73 -4.80
N LEU A 699 18.11 34.07 -4.63
CA LEU A 699 17.16 33.38 -3.75
C LEU A 699 15.98 32.80 -4.56
N SER A 700 15.64 31.53 -4.33
CA SER A 700 14.47 30.89 -4.93
C SER A 700 13.14 31.32 -4.27
N VAL A 701 12.05 31.27 -5.05
CA VAL A 701 10.65 31.38 -4.56
C VAL A 701 10.41 30.48 -3.33
N LYS A 702 10.97 29.26 -3.31
CA LYS A 702 10.76 28.32 -2.21
C LYS A 702 11.52 28.67 -0.93
N GLN A 703 12.56 29.49 -1.00
CA GLN A 703 13.36 29.91 0.16
C GLN A 703 12.82 31.18 0.83
N LEU A 704 11.95 31.95 0.16
CA LEU A 704 11.37 33.18 0.68
C LEU A 704 10.23 32.87 1.69
N GLN A 705 10.63 32.33 2.85
CA GLN A 705 9.78 31.92 3.96
C GLN A 705 10.35 32.43 5.29
N GLU A 706 9.60 32.34 6.40
CA GLU A 706 10.05 32.79 7.72
C GLU A 706 11.35 32.10 8.20
N SER A 707 11.60 30.86 7.78
CA SER A 707 12.85 30.12 8.08
C SER A 707 14.12 30.79 7.56
N LEU A 708 14.02 31.66 6.55
CA LEU A 708 15.13 32.49 6.07
C LEU A 708 15.60 33.47 7.15
N LEU A 709 14.71 33.96 8.01
CA LEU A 709 15.08 34.91 9.07
C LEU A 709 15.97 34.26 10.12
N SER A 710 15.63 33.04 10.56
CA SER A 710 16.47 32.24 11.47
C SER A 710 17.81 31.89 10.84
N LEU A 711 17.83 31.48 9.57
CA LEU A 711 19.08 31.21 8.85
C LEU A 711 19.98 32.45 8.78
N LEU A 712 19.42 33.63 8.52
CA LEU A 712 20.18 34.88 8.49
C LEU A 712 20.69 35.29 9.88
N ASP A 713 19.93 35.05 10.96
CA ASP A 713 20.42 35.25 12.33
C ASP A 713 21.61 34.34 12.63
N ASP A 714 21.49 33.04 12.35
CA ASP A 714 22.57 32.05 12.54
C ASP A 714 23.83 32.36 11.69
N LEU A 715 23.66 32.99 10.52
CA LEU A 715 24.78 33.40 9.65
C LEU A 715 25.45 34.69 10.14
N LEU A 716 24.68 35.69 10.55
CA LEU A 716 25.19 36.98 11.02
C LEU A 716 25.80 36.89 12.43
N GLU A 717 25.41 35.90 13.23
CA GLU A 717 26.11 35.57 14.49
C GLU A 717 27.44 34.83 14.24
N ARG A 718 27.48 33.91 13.26
CA ARG A 718 28.68 33.13 12.94
C ARG A 718 29.75 33.90 12.15
N TYR A 719 29.34 34.84 11.30
CA TYR A 719 30.25 35.62 10.45
C TYR A 719 30.09 37.12 10.74
N PRO A 720 31.14 37.83 11.23
CA PRO A 720 31.06 39.24 11.60
C PRO A 720 31.07 40.16 10.36
N LEU A 721 29.97 40.13 9.60
CA LEU A 721 29.79 40.91 8.37
C LEU A 721 29.50 42.38 8.68
N ARG A 722 30.02 43.29 7.83
CA ARG A 722 29.60 44.70 7.84
C ARG A 722 28.14 44.83 7.38
N GLY A 723 27.41 45.79 7.93
CA GLY A 723 26.03 46.05 7.52
C GLY A 723 25.92 46.41 6.02
N ASN A 724 24.86 45.92 5.38
CA ASN A 724 24.49 46.13 3.98
C ASN A 724 25.52 45.60 2.94
N THR A 725 26.37 44.64 3.32
CA THR A 725 27.31 43.98 2.40
C THR A 725 26.89 42.60 1.91
N LEU A 726 26.04 41.89 2.67
CA LEU A 726 25.34 40.72 2.12
C LEU A 726 24.12 41.22 1.33
N GLY A 727 24.05 40.88 0.05
CA GLY A 727 22.92 41.15 -0.82
C GLY A 727 22.11 39.88 -1.10
N LEU A 728 20.78 39.98 -1.03
CA LEU A 728 19.88 38.95 -1.53
C LEU A 728 19.20 39.44 -2.81
N GLU A 729 19.18 38.60 -3.83
CA GLU A 729 18.58 38.90 -5.13
C GLU A 729 17.33 38.05 -5.32
N ILE A 730 16.21 38.73 -5.62
CA ILE A 730 14.88 38.13 -5.75
C ILE A 730 14.26 38.51 -7.10
N THR A 731 13.70 37.56 -7.83
CA THR A 731 13.10 37.86 -9.15
C THR A 731 11.79 38.63 -9.03
N GLU A 732 11.43 39.43 -10.04
CA GLU A 732 10.14 40.16 -10.08
C GLU A 732 8.92 39.23 -9.83
N SER A 733 9.00 37.98 -10.31
CA SER A 733 7.95 36.96 -10.14
C SER A 733 7.72 36.49 -8.70
N MET A 734 8.72 36.61 -7.80
CA MET A 734 8.58 36.25 -6.38
C MET A 734 7.66 37.22 -5.63
N LEU A 735 7.63 38.48 -6.05
CA LEU A 735 6.95 39.57 -5.34
C LEU A 735 5.42 39.52 -5.47
N ILE A 736 4.90 38.96 -6.56
CA ILE A 736 3.49 39.10 -6.97
C ILE A 736 2.56 38.11 -6.24
N ARG A 737 3.07 36.96 -5.78
CA ARG A 737 2.21 35.87 -5.23
C ARG A 737 1.51 36.23 -3.92
N ASN A 738 2.16 37.00 -3.05
CA ASN A 738 1.59 37.45 -1.77
C ASN A 738 2.32 38.72 -1.29
N VAL A 739 1.99 39.86 -1.92
CA VAL A 739 2.71 41.13 -1.75
C VAL A 739 2.84 41.53 -0.28
N ASP A 740 1.79 41.44 0.53
CA ASP A 740 1.80 41.87 1.94
C ASP A 740 2.77 41.03 2.80
N MET A 741 2.72 39.69 2.64
CA MET A 741 3.63 38.78 3.36
C MET A 741 5.07 38.98 2.92
N THR A 742 5.32 39.11 1.61
CA THR A 742 6.65 39.38 1.06
C THR A 742 7.19 40.73 1.53
N CYS A 743 6.37 41.80 1.56
CA CYS A 743 6.76 43.10 2.10
C CYS A 743 7.19 43.01 3.58
N HIS A 744 6.44 42.26 4.40
CA HIS A 744 6.76 42.05 5.81
C HIS A 744 8.09 41.30 5.98
N LEU A 745 8.27 40.17 5.28
CA LEU A 745 9.46 39.35 5.34
C LEU A 745 10.72 40.11 4.88
N LEU A 746 10.64 40.81 3.73
CA LEU A 746 11.75 41.63 3.22
C LEU A 746 12.07 42.80 4.16
N SER A 747 11.07 43.39 4.83
CA SER A 747 11.31 44.42 5.84
C SER A 747 12.12 43.88 7.02
N GLN A 748 11.83 42.65 7.46
CA GLN A 748 12.58 41.98 8.53
C GLN A 748 14.01 41.60 8.10
N VAL A 749 14.20 41.13 6.86
CA VAL A 749 15.54 40.92 6.28
C VAL A 749 16.36 42.22 6.28
N ARG A 750 15.76 43.33 5.83
CA ARG A 750 16.43 44.65 5.80
C ARG A 750 16.77 45.18 7.19
N MET A 751 15.90 44.94 8.19
CA MET A 751 16.20 45.30 9.59
C MET A 751 17.42 44.57 10.16
N LYS A 752 17.79 43.41 9.63
CA LYS A 752 19.03 42.69 9.98
C LYS A 752 20.28 43.24 9.28
N GLY A 753 20.15 44.32 8.48
CA GLY A 753 21.27 44.91 7.74
C GLY A 753 21.66 44.12 6.49
N VAL A 754 20.72 43.38 5.89
CA VAL A 754 20.90 42.68 4.62
C VAL A 754 20.33 43.54 3.49
N PHE A 755 21.11 43.69 2.42
CA PHE A 755 20.76 44.49 1.23
C PHE A 755 19.83 43.70 0.31
N ILE A 756 18.81 44.33 -0.28
CA ILE A 756 17.82 43.63 -1.11
C ILE A 756 17.82 44.19 -2.52
N SER A 757 18.03 43.32 -3.51
CA SER A 757 18.04 43.64 -4.94
C SER A 757 16.91 42.88 -5.67
N VAL A 758 16.18 43.54 -6.56
CA VAL A 758 15.23 42.85 -7.46
C VAL A 758 15.92 42.52 -8.77
N ASP A 759 15.84 41.27 -9.18
CA ASP A 759 16.41 40.72 -10.41
C ASP A 759 15.36 40.53 -11.53
N ASP A 760 15.83 40.37 -12.77
CA ASP A 760 15.06 40.20 -14.00
C ASP A 760 14.04 41.31 -14.29
N PHE A 761 14.25 42.52 -13.74
CA PHE A 761 13.20 43.56 -13.67
C PHE A 761 12.75 44.04 -15.06
N GLY A 762 11.44 43.97 -15.31
CA GLY A 762 10.80 44.39 -16.56
C GLY A 762 10.50 43.25 -17.53
N THR A 763 10.97 42.02 -17.26
CA THR A 763 10.62 40.82 -18.04
C THR A 763 9.24 40.25 -17.70
N GLY A 764 8.67 40.62 -16.53
CA GLY A 764 7.47 40.03 -15.95
C GLY A 764 6.22 40.94 -15.91
N TYR A 765 5.30 40.60 -14.99
CA TYR A 765 4.09 41.40 -14.73
C TYR A 765 4.43 42.68 -13.97
N SER A 766 3.94 43.82 -14.47
CA SER A 766 4.37 45.15 -14.03
C SER A 766 4.27 45.41 -12.52
N CYS A 767 5.37 45.24 -11.77
CA CYS A 767 5.46 45.54 -10.33
C CYS A 767 5.32 47.04 -9.96
N LEU A 768 5.15 47.93 -10.95
CA LEU A 768 5.10 49.39 -10.80
C LEU A 768 4.13 49.88 -9.71
N SER A 769 2.98 49.22 -9.52
CA SER A 769 1.98 49.62 -8.51
C SER A 769 2.47 49.43 -7.07
N TYR A 770 3.34 48.45 -6.82
CA TYR A 770 3.81 48.08 -5.47
C TYR A 770 5.28 48.40 -5.22
N LEU A 771 6.04 48.75 -6.26
CA LEU A 771 7.48 49.06 -6.16
C LEU A 771 7.82 50.12 -5.12
N HIS A 772 6.93 51.10 -4.92
CA HIS A 772 7.09 52.17 -3.92
C HIS A 772 6.88 51.72 -2.46
N GLN A 773 6.35 50.51 -2.23
CA GLN A 773 6.07 49.93 -0.92
C GLN A 773 7.10 48.87 -0.52
N LEU A 774 7.82 48.31 -1.51
CA LEU A 774 8.80 47.26 -1.30
C LEU A 774 10.07 47.82 -0.64
N PRO A 775 10.58 47.18 0.43
CA PRO A 775 11.77 47.64 1.15
C PRO A 775 13.05 47.19 0.43
N ILE A 776 13.22 47.61 -0.83
CA ILE A 776 14.33 47.22 -1.70
C ILE A 776 15.37 48.34 -1.79
N ASP A 777 16.63 47.97 -2.05
CA ASP A 777 17.76 48.88 -2.15
C ASP A 777 18.31 49.00 -3.58
N SER A 778 18.08 48.00 -4.45
CA SER A 778 18.50 48.01 -5.86
C SER A 778 17.52 47.31 -6.83
N LEU A 779 17.61 47.68 -8.11
CA LEU A 779 17.01 47.01 -9.26
C LEU A 779 18.11 46.59 -10.25
N LYS A 780 18.13 45.33 -10.68
CA LYS A 780 18.93 44.84 -11.80
C LYS A 780 18.09 44.91 -13.08
N ILE A 781 18.65 45.50 -14.14
CA ILE A 781 18.02 45.60 -15.46
C ILE A 781 18.48 44.39 -16.28
N ASP A 782 17.53 43.52 -16.65
CA ASP A 782 17.82 42.31 -17.43
C ASP A 782 18.55 42.62 -18.74
N ARG A 783 19.45 41.70 -19.11
CA ARG A 783 20.26 41.73 -20.32
C ARG A 783 19.44 41.90 -21.62
N SER A 784 18.17 41.48 -21.69
CA SER A 784 17.35 41.66 -22.91
C SER A 784 17.03 43.14 -23.20
N PHE A 785 17.07 44.01 -22.19
CA PHE A 785 16.93 45.45 -22.35
C PHE A 785 18.28 46.17 -22.56
N VAL A 786 19.38 45.57 -22.13
CA VAL A 786 20.74 46.09 -22.32
C VAL A 786 21.35 45.67 -23.67
N ASN A 787 20.88 44.58 -24.28
CA ASN A 787 21.42 44.10 -25.55
C ASN A 787 21.06 44.98 -26.77
N ILE A 788 21.81 46.07 -26.94
CA ILE A 788 21.73 47.04 -28.05
C ILE A 788 21.78 46.41 -29.46
N SER A 789 22.31 45.20 -29.63
CA SER A 789 22.39 44.55 -30.95
C SER A 789 21.05 44.01 -31.48
N GLU A 790 20.05 43.80 -30.61
CA GLU A 790 18.71 43.30 -30.97
C GLU A 790 17.65 44.42 -30.98
N LEU A 791 18.08 45.69 -31.12
CA LEU A 791 17.21 46.85 -30.96
C LEU A 791 16.04 46.90 -31.95
N SER A 792 14.85 46.63 -31.41
CA SER A 792 13.75 47.57 -31.58
C SER A 792 13.96 48.77 -30.63
N ASP A 793 13.57 49.98 -31.04
CA ASP A 793 13.63 51.19 -30.18
C ASP A 793 12.89 51.02 -28.84
N ARG A 794 11.98 50.04 -28.77
CA ARG A 794 11.18 49.67 -27.59
C ARG A 794 12.03 49.21 -26.41
N ASN A 795 13.04 48.34 -26.60
CA ASN A 795 13.83 47.80 -25.48
C ASN A 795 14.66 48.90 -24.82
N LYS A 796 15.23 49.80 -25.63
CA LYS A 796 15.92 51.00 -25.14
C LYS A 796 15.00 51.92 -24.34
N ALA A 797 13.79 52.17 -24.85
CA ALA A 797 12.79 52.99 -24.15
C ALA A 797 12.36 52.37 -22.81
N ILE A 798 12.30 51.04 -22.70
CA ILE A 798 12.03 50.33 -21.44
C ILE A 798 13.19 50.55 -20.45
N ALA A 799 14.44 50.31 -20.86
CA ALA A 799 15.61 50.54 -20.00
C ALA A 799 15.72 52.00 -19.52
N GLU A 800 15.52 52.97 -20.42
CA GLU A 800 15.53 54.41 -20.07
C GLU A 800 14.40 54.76 -19.11
N SER A 801 13.23 54.09 -19.21
CA SER A 801 12.13 54.23 -18.26
C SER A 801 12.45 53.63 -16.89
N ILE A 802 13.10 52.46 -16.83
CA ILE A 802 13.52 51.82 -15.56
C ILE A 802 14.56 52.71 -14.85
N LEU A 803 15.55 53.22 -15.57
CA LEU A 803 16.55 54.15 -15.03
C LEU A 803 15.91 55.45 -14.50
N ALA A 804 14.93 56.01 -15.23
CA ALA A 804 14.19 57.19 -14.79
C ALA A 804 13.32 56.93 -13.55
N LEU A 805 12.65 55.77 -13.49
CA LEU A 805 11.84 55.34 -12.35
C LEU A 805 12.70 55.16 -11.10
N SER A 806 13.83 54.46 -11.21
CA SER A 806 14.72 54.18 -10.09
C SER A 806 15.28 55.48 -9.49
N ARG A 807 15.67 56.46 -10.34
CA ARG A 807 16.02 57.82 -9.90
C ARG A 807 14.89 58.53 -9.15
N SER A 808 13.64 58.35 -9.58
CA SER A 808 12.48 58.99 -8.94
C SER A 808 12.13 58.41 -7.57
N ILE A 809 12.48 57.16 -7.31
CA ILE A 809 12.21 56.47 -6.04
C ILE A 809 13.44 56.46 -5.11
N GLY A 810 14.64 56.69 -5.67
CA GLY A 810 15.90 56.74 -4.93
C GLY A 810 16.59 55.38 -4.76
N ILE A 811 16.31 54.43 -5.66
CA ILE A 811 16.81 53.05 -5.64
C ILE A 811 18.08 52.93 -6.52
N GLN A 812 19.01 52.03 -6.16
CA GLN A 812 20.24 51.82 -6.96
C GLN A 812 19.94 51.02 -8.24
N THR A 813 20.69 51.25 -9.32
CA THR A 813 20.54 50.50 -10.57
C THR A 813 21.80 49.74 -10.94
N VAL A 814 21.63 48.46 -11.27
CA VAL A 814 22.65 47.59 -11.86
C VAL A 814 22.16 47.22 -13.27
N ALA A 815 22.99 47.36 -14.29
CA ALA A 815 22.66 46.89 -15.64
C ALA A 815 23.40 45.60 -15.98
N GLU A 816 22.68 44.56 -16.41
CA GLU A 816 23.25 43.25 -16.72
C GLU A 816 23.60 43.06 -18.20
N GLY A 817 24.36 42.00 -18.52
CA GLY A 817 24.64 41.63 -19.90
C GLY A 817 25.44 42.68 -20.68
N ILE A 818 26.26 43.49 -20.01
CA ILE A 818 27.15 44.44 -20.67
C ILE A 818 28.29 43.64 -21.35
N GLU A 819 28.23 43.52 -22.67
CA GLU A 819 29.21 42.77 -23.49
C GLU A 819 30.06 43.68 -24.38
N THR A 820 29.64 44.94 -24.59
CA THR A 820 30.30 45.88 -25.51
C THR A 820 30.52 47.27 -24.91
N GLU A 821 31.59 47.93 -25.32
CA GLU A 821 31.88 49.33 -24.94
C GLU A 821 30.75 50.31 -25.29
N GLN A 822 29.98 50.03 -26.36
CA GLN A 822 28.84 50.85 -26.74
C GLN A 822 27.71 50.79 -25.71
N GLN A 823 27.42 49.60 -25.15
CA GLN A 823 26.46 49.43 -24.06
C GLN A 823 26.95 50.13 -22.79
N TYR A 824 28.22 49.93 -22.43
CA TYR A 824 28.84 50.61 -21.28
C TYR A 824 28.73 52.14 -21.37
N HIS A 825 29.14 52.73 -22.50
CA HIS A 825 29.06 54.18 -22.70
C HIS A 825 27.62 54.72 -22.70
N TRP A 826 26.66 54.00 -23.28
CA TRP A 826 25.25 54.41 -23.25
C TRP A 826 24.68 54.37 -21.82
N LEU A 827 24.90 53.29 -21.07
CA LEU A 827 24.46 53.16 -19.68
C LEU A 827 25.08 54.22 -18.77
N LYS A 828 26.38 54.48 -18.92
CA LYS A 828 27.11 55.53 -18.19
C LYS A 828 26.57 56.93 -18.50
N ASN A 829 26.22 57.21 -19.76
CA ASN A 829 25.60 58.49 -20.16
C ASN A 829 24.15 58.62 -19.66
N GLN A 830 23.47 57.50 -19.41
CA GLN A 830 22.14 57.46 -18.80
C GLN A 830 22.18 57.43 -17.26
N ASP A 831 23.34 57.71 -16.64
CA ASP A 831 23.55 57.79 -15.18
C ASP A 831 23.21 56.47 -14.44
N CYS A 832 23.49 55.33 -15.09
CA CYS A 832 23.41 54.02 -14.46
C CYS A 832 24.63 53.81 -13.55
N GLN A 833 24.38 53.52 -12.28
CA GLN A 833 25.39 53.54 -11.22
C GLN A 833 26.36 52.35 -11.31
N PHE A 834 25.80 51.16 -11.53
CA PHE A 834 26.52 49.90 -11.53
C PHE A 834 26.20 49.06 -12.78
N GLY A 835 27.09 48.13 -13.12
CA GLY A 835 26.80 47.18 -14.18
C GLY A 835 27.69 45.95 -14.14
N GLN A 836 27.22 44.90 -14.80
CA GLN A 836 27.78 43.56 -14.80
C GLN A 836 27.67 42.97 -16.20
N GLY A 837 28.67 42.18 -16.60
CA GLY A 837 28.67 41.54 -17.91
C GLY A 837 30.04 41.13 -18.40
N TYR A 838 30.07 40.43 -19.53
CA TYR A 838 31.28 39.81 -20.08
C TYR A 838 32.29 40.82 -20.64
N LEU A 839 31.94 42.09 -20.80
CA LEU A 839 32.89 43.17 -21.07
C LEU A 839 33.93 43.31 -19.95
N PHE A 840 33.49 43.17 -18.69
CA PHE A 840 34.35 43.33 -17.51
C PHE A 840 34.98 42.00 -17.09
N SER A 841 34.15 40.98 -16.86
CA SER A 841 34.58 39.62 -16.59
C SER A 841 33.42 38.64 -16.76
N ARG A 842 33.75 37.40 -17.11
CA ARG A 842 32.85 36.26 -16.90
C ARG A 842 32.80 35.92 -15.40
N PRO A 843 31.84 35.09 -14.94
CA PRO A 843 31.94 34.45 -13.64
C PRO A 843 33.26 33.67 -13.54
N VAL A 844 34.05 33.95 -12.51
CA VAL A 844 35.40 33.39 -12.30
C VAL A 844 35.46 32.59 -10.99
N SER A 845 36.50 31.78 -10.81
CA SER A 845 36.72 31.05 -9.55
C SER A 845 37.07 32.01 -8.40
N LEU A 846 37.01 31.51 -7.17
CA LEU A 846 37.35 32.26 -5.96
C LEU A 846 38.74 32.93 -6.02
N GLU A 847 39.75 32.19 -6.48
CA GLU A 847 41.14 32.67 -6.56
C GLU A 847 41.26 33.83 -7.56
N GLN A 848 40.58 33.71 -8.70
CA GLN A 848 40.54 34.75 -9.74
C GLN A 848 39.75 35.98 -9.29
N ALA A 849 38.62 35.80 -8.59
CA ALA A 849 37.85 36.90 -8.02
C ALA A 849 38.66 37.71 -6.99
N THR A 850 39.42 37.01 -6.15
CA THR A 850 40.33 37.62 -5.15
C THR A 850 41.44 38.43 -5.83
N LEU A 851 42.02 37.93 -6.93
CA LEU A 851 43.00 38.68 -7.74
C LEU A 851 42.39 39.93 -8.38
N LEU A 852 41.19 39.83 -8.99
CA LEU A 852 40.50 40.99 -9.56
C LEU A 852 40.21 42.08 -8.52
N LEU A 853 39.85 41.67 -7.29
CA LEU A 853 39.64 42.59 -6.18
C LEU A 853 40.94 43.30 -5.77
N GLN A 854 42.05 42.56 -5.64
CA GLN A 854 43.37 43.13 -5.37
C GLN A 854 43.78 44.16 -6.44
N GLU A 855 43.63 43.85 -7.74
CA GLU A 855 43.93 44.79 -8.83
C GLU A 855 43.04 46.04 -8.80
N SER A 856 41.74 45.89 -8.51
CA SER A 856 40.80 47.01 -8.40
C SER A 856 41.16 47.93 -7.23
N LEU A 857 41.60 47.39 -6.09
CA LEU A 857 42.01 48.16 -4.92
C LEU A 857 43.34 48.91 -5.17
N VAL A 858 44.27 48.31 -5.91
CA VAL A 858 45.51 49.00 -6.33
C VAL A 858 45.21 50.20 -7.24
N LYS A 859 44.27 50.06 -8.19
CA LYS A 859 43.82 51.19 -9.04
C LYS A 859 43.16 52.32 -8.23
N LEU A 860 42.39 51.98 -7.19
CA LEU A 860 41.78 52.93 -6.26
C LEU A 860 42.78 53.71 -5.39
N LEU A 861 44.00 53.20 -5.22
CA LEU A 861 45.08 53.87 -4.47
C LEU A 861 46.05 54.65 -5.38
N GLN A 862 45.88 54.58 -6.70
CA GLN A 862 46.72 55.25 -7.71
C GLN A 862 46.03 56.43 -8.42
N ASN A 863 44.70 56.52 -8.32
CA ASN A 863 43.86 57.63 -8.79
C ASN A 863 43.41 58.52 -7.62
#